data_AF-A0A831RG10-F1
#
_entry.id   AF-A0A831RG10-F1
#
_cell.length_a   1.000
_cell.length_b   1.000
_cell.length_c   1.000
_cell.angle_alpha   90.00
_cell.angle_beta   90.00
_cell.angle_gamma   90.00
#
_symmetry.space_group_name_H-M   'P 1'
#
loop_
_entity.id
_entity.type
_entity.pdbx_description
1 polymer ?
#
loop_
_entity_poly.entity_id
_entity_poly.type
_entity_poly.pdbx_seq_one_letter_code
_entity_poly.pdbx_strand_id
1 'polypeptide(L)'
;MKHTRLAAGLLCALLPVVVMANPLRPYAAADWDLAWRAFLGGQDLHAAYALARTAIKARPDSVLWHRRLALVAEQSGHPDTALDAYDWLVMRAGLTQYLDKALNLANALNDARRGAPLMLLALRTRPYSKQRWLATIGELLKLGDYPRALRQLRDADQRHPRRFFLWEQAVLYNELSEPGHQLEILETYRERYGSEPRVMLQIATLEYLRGDIQGAYKALLQARPIAGPEDTAYWRTLSELAYLLEDYRIAGQAIQVLYDRHTANAGDYKRLYLIHLHTDAHRAFIVAETGWRLTHDSALFLDMLSAASVIGRPAWLGRAFATLGPGDTERFANNRFYWTSLATWRASQGRIDLAQRAYARVIALNPGDDALWAGDLWLLIDAHDRGVLAALLPRLAERADTRPALWSPLAAGYVLLGEPQHALKYLDAEWTQRQQNPAWLANYADTLEQAGQPQLANQQRRLAFARLAATLLTPHNEATIRRKRLLTGLASHLLPGDPAHRWIQRLAQHPQNEQTRVQILAWSLNQSDGALARLWRRRTFIKTPPPAWAQLSLALGENNASTAARLLETRLSALPKRDASTAAESLGWAPLATTLAFQGMRGEPDEPQWRQRFRTLAIPRSDALGANTRFTQANGLRQSGLGLNARHWLAPGIILDARIEQAAQSVDDSNQLGVVPATVRTGGLRLTRTLARGSASFSLGGGRNVADYAQAGADWRHDWNGRLSSTLSVAFGATPKASIPLQIGGLEDRIDLGGRYVLTARDTLEGRLRLGAYRAQGGGRLGSTSAFILDYTHQFRLSPRDYRLTTTFSGSNYTRAAQLPAQLARLVPTSTTPDTGFFIPRSYLQTCIGGGFNNRFQTDYTPRLRAFFNGGMCANSNFGPGYQAVAGLAFPLDGPDHLAISLQLGTNLGATGSTTRTFIISYRYYFTPVN
;
A
#
# COMPACT_ATOMS: atom_id res chain seq x y z
N MET A 1 -76.08 -28.60 -47.08
CA MET A 1 -76.11 -27.12 -47.12
C MET A 1 -77.56 -26.70 -46.98
N LYS A 2 -77.87 -25.74 -46.08
CA LYS A 2 -79.24 -25.32 -45.71
C LYS A 2 -80.03 -26.38 -44.91
N HIS A 3 -81.18 -25.93 -44.40
CA HIS A 3 -82.38 -26.70 -44.01
C HIS A 3 -82.47 -27.17 -42.54
N THR A 4 -83.45 -26.65 -41.77
CA THR A 4 -84.80 -27.20 -41.49
C THR A 4 -84.82 -28.55 -40.78
N ARG A 5 -85.80 -28.66 -39.85
CA ARG A 5 -86.67 -29.83 -39.65
C ARG A 5 -86.04 -31.04 -38.93
N LEU A 6 -86.76 -31.53 -37.94
CA LEU A 6 -87.47 -32.82 -37.95
C LEU A 6 -86.54 -34.00 -38.21
N ALA A 7 -86.60 -34.96 -37.31
CA ALA A 7 -87.37 -36.17 -37.50
C ALA A 7 -86.77 -37.21 -36.55
N ALA A 8 -87.52 -37.75 -35.59
CA ALA A 8 -88.62 -38.68 -35.86
C ALA A 8 -88.17 -39.83 -36.78
N GLY A 9 -88.15 -41.00 -36.19
CA GLY A 9 -87.80 -42.26 -36.83
C GLY A 9 -87.94 -43.31 -35.73
N LEU A 10 -89.15 -43.57 -35.20
CA LEU A 10 -90.13 -44.45 -35.87
C LEU A 10 -89.40 -45.69 -36.38
N LEU A 11 -89.67 -46.91 -35.97
CA LEU A 11 -90.87 -47.59 -35.50
C LEU A 11 -90.56 -49.05 -35.90
N CYS A 12 -91.43 -49.96 -35.50
CA CYS A 12 -91.54 -51.32 -36.03
C CYS A 12 -90.44 -52.28 -35.55
N ALA A 13 -90.76 -53.49 -35.15
CA ALA A 13 -92.05 -54.14 -34.94
C ALA A 13 -91.75 -55.51 -34.31
N LEU A 14 -92.74 -56.02 -33.58
CA LEU A 14 -93.06 -57.45 -33.51
C LEU A 14 -92.05 -58.38 -32.81
N LEU A 15 -92.45 -58.82 -31.60
CA LEU A 15 -92.62 -60.22 -31.17
C LEU A 15 -91.82 -61.29 -31.95
N PRO A 16 -91.20 -62.28 -31.25
CA PRO A 16 -92.01 -63.14 -30.41
C PRO A 16 -91.41 -63.52 -29.06
N VAL A 17 -92.34 -63.91 -28.19
CA VAL A 17 -92.14 -64.88 -27.12
C VAL A 17 -91.17 -65.98 -27.55
N VAL A 18 -90.05 -66.10 -26.83
CA VAL A 18 -89.46 -67.41 -26.57
C VAL A 18 -89.42 -67.57 -25.06
N VAL A 19 -90.42 -68.29 -24.58
CA VAL A 19 -90.29 -69.10 -23.38
C VAL A 19 -89.09 -70.01 -23.61
N MET A 20 -87.99 -69.76 -22.89
CA MET A 20 -87.11 -70.84 -22.49
C MET A 20 -87.10 -70.83 -20.98
N ALA A 21 -88.07 -71.58 -20.46
CA ALA A 21 -88.09 -72.04 -19.10
C ALA A 21 -86.71 -72.56 -18.73
N ASN A 22 -86.14 -72.05 -17.64
CA ASN A 22 -85.19 -72.84 -16.88
C ASN A 22 -85.91 -73.24 -15.59
N PRO A 23 -86.74 -74.30 -15.62
CA PRO A 23 -86.90 -75.05 -14.40
C PRO A 23 -85.51 -75.61 -14.13
N LEU A 24 -84.96 -75.34 -12.95
CA LEU A 24 -83.83 -76.11 -12.44
C LEU A 24 -84.26 -77.58 -12.45
N ARG A 25 -84.04 -78.29 -13.56
CA ARG A 25 -84.15 -79.75 -13.57
C ARG A 25 -83.19 -80.24 -12.50
N PRO A 26 -83.63 -81.14 -11.59
CA PRO A 26 -82.72 -81.70 -10.61
C PRO A 26 -81.54 -82.34 -11.34
N TYR A 27 -80.34 -82.08 -10.84
CA TYR A 27 -79.11 -82.54 -11.47
C TYR A 27 -79.12 -84.08 -11.61
N ALA A 28 -78.99 -84.56 -12.85
CA ALA A 28 -78.89 -85.98 -13.17
C ALA A 28 -77.55 -86.26 -13.86
N ALA A 29 -76.68 -87.02 -13.21
CA ALA A 29 -75.27 -87.12 -13.62
C ALA A 29 -75.06 -87.62 -15.06
N ALA A 30 -75.87 -88.57 -15.53
CA ALA A 30 -75.77 -89.13 -16.88
C ALA A 30 -76.20 -88.14 -17.98
N ASP A 31 -77.33 -87.46 -17.79
CA ASP A 31 -77.89 -86.52 -18.77
C ASP A 31 -76.98 -85.31 -18.97
N TRP A 32 -76.43 -84.80 -17.86
CA TRP A 32 -75.54 -83.65 -17.89
C TRP A 32 -74.16 -84.03 -18.46
N ASP A 33 -73.67 -85.25 -18.24
CA ASP A 33 -72.44 -85.74 -18.88
C ASP A 33 -72.61 -85.94 -20.39
N LEU A 34 -73.75 -86.47 -20.83
CA LEU A 34 -74.09 -86.60 -22.24
C LEU A 34 -74.17 -85.24 -22.93
N ALA A 35 -74.87 -84.28 -22.33
CA ALA A 35 -74.97 -82.91 -22.83
C ALA A 35 -73.59 -82.24 -22.92
N TRP A 36 -72.72 -82.46 -21.93
CA TRP A 36 -71.35 -81.95 -21.94
C TRP A 36 -70.52 -82.52 -23.10
N ARG A 37 -70.57 -83.84 -23.33
CA ARG A 37 -69.87 -84.47 -24.45
C ARG A 37 -70.42 -84.04 -25.80
N ALA A 38 -71.74 -83.83 -25.91
CA ALA A 38 -72.38 -83.35 -27.12
C ALA A 38 -71.93 -81.91 -27.47
N PHE A 39 -71.92 -80.99 -26.51
CA PHE A 39 -71.47 -79.61 -26.75
C PHE A 39 -69.98 -79.52 -27.08
N LEU A 40 -69.12 -80.30 -26.40
CA LEU A 40 -67.70 -80.36 -26.76
C LEU A 40 -67.46 -81.03 -28.12
N GLY A 41 -68.18 -82.11 -28.43
CA GLY A 41 -68.08 -82.81 -29.72
C GLY A 41 -68.56 -81.95 -30.90
N GLY A 42 -69.51 -81.04 -30.65
CA GLY A 42 -69.98 -80.04 -31.61
C GLY A 42 -69.18 -78.73 -31.64
N GLN A 43 -68.07 -78.61 -30.89
CA GLN A 43 -67.29 -77.38 -30.71
C GLN A 43 -68.08 -76.16 -30.21
N ASP A 44 -69.27 -76.36 -29.62
CA ASP A 44 -70.10 -75.28 -29.06
C ASP A 44 -69.65 -74.96 -27.62
N LEU A 45 -68.60 -74.15 -27.53
CA LEU A 45 -68.00 -73.73 -26.26
C LEU A 45 -68.95 -72.83 -25.44
N HIS A 46 -69.89 -72.11 -26.07
CA HIS A 46 -70.85 -71.25 -25.36
C HIS A 46 -71.94 -72.08 -24.65
N ALA A 47 -72.49 -73.09 -25.33
CA ALA A 47 -73.44 -74.02 -24.71
C ALA A 47 -72.78 -74.87 -23.61
N ALA A 48 -71.54 -75.33 -23.84
CA ALA A 48 -70.74 -76.03 -22.84
C ALA A 48 -70.48 -75.15 -21.59
N TYR A 49 -70.12 -73.88 -21.78
CA TYR A 49 -69.93 -72.92 -20.68
C TYR A 49 -71.22 -72.71 -19.87
N ALA A 50 -72.35 -72.49 -20.54
CA ALA A 50 -73.64 -72.31 -19.88
C ALA A 50 -74.05 -73.54 -19.07
N LEU A 51 -73.85 -74.75 -19.61
CA LEU A 51 -74.10 -76.02 -18.95
C LEU A 51 -73.20 -76.21 -17.71
N ALA A 52 -71.90 -75.94 -17.83
CA ALA A 52 -70.99 -76.07 -16.69
C ALA A 52 -71.32 -75.08 -15.56
N ARG A 53 -71.73 -73.86 -15.89
CA ARG A 53 -72.15 -72.84 -14.91
C ARG A 53 -73.44 -73.23 -14.20
N THR A 54 -74.43 -73.79 -14.90
CA THR A 54 -75.65 -74.32 -14.25
C THR A 54 -75.35 -75.56 -13.42
N ALA A 55 -74.38 -76.38 -13.83
CA ALA A 55 -74.01 -77.61 -13.12
C ALA A 55 -73.40 -77.32 -11.75
N ILE A 56 -72.55 -76.28 -11.66
CA ILE A 56 -71.97 -75.85 -10.38
C ILE A 56 -73.02 -75.24 -9.46
N LYS A 57 -74.03 -74.53 -9.98
CA LYS A 57 -75.14 -74.05 -9.13
C LYS A 57 -75.92 -75.21 -8.49
N ALA A 58 -76.11 -76.31 -9.22
CA ALA A 58 -76.82 -77.49 -8.71
C ALA A 58 -75.93 -78.41 -7.85
N ARG A 59 -74.63 -78.48 -8.15
CA ARG A 59 -73.62 -79.27 -7.42
C ARG A 59 -72.37 -78.43 -7.13
N PRO A 60 -72.42 -77.55 -6.11
CA PRO A 60 -71.33 -76.60 -5.82
C PRO A 60 -69.98 -77.26 -5.51
N ASP A 61 -69.97 -78.49 -4.99
CA ASP A 61 -68.77 -79.19 -4.56
C ASP A 61 -68.21 -80.19 -5.59
N SER A 62 -68.75 -80.21 -6.82
CA SER A 62 -68.30 -81.17 -7.84
C SER A 62 -66.98 -80.76 -8.50
N VAL A 63 -65.89 -81.43 -8.13
CA VAL A 63 -64.56 -81.23 -8.73
C VAL A 63 -64.57 -81.40 -10.26
N LEU A 64 -65.34 -82.36 -10.77
CA LEU A 64 -65.47 -82.61 -12.21
C LEU A 64 -66.04 -81.38 -12.93
N TRP A 65 -67.12 -80.78 -12.41
CA TRP A 65 -67.76 -79.63 -13.04
C TRP A 65 -66.95 -78.35 -12.90
N HIS A 66 -66.20 -78.17 -11.81
CA HIS A 66 -65.24 -77.07 -11.70
C HIS A 66 -64.09 -77.19 -12.72
N ARG A 67 -63.55 -78.39 -12.98
CA ARG A 67 -62.54 -78.61 -14.05
C ARG A 67 -63.10 -78.28 -15.44
N ARG A 68 -64.33 -78.72 -15.69
CA ARG A 68 -65.06 -78.48 -16.94
C ARG A 68 -65.32 -77.00 -17.15
N LEU A 69 -65.83 -76.30 -16.13
CA LEU A 69 -66.04 -74.86 -16.19
C LEU A 69 -64.72 -74.12 -16.42
N ALA A 70 -63.66 -74.44 -15.69
CA ALA A 70 -62.37 -73.77 -15.83
C ALA A 70 -61.80 -73.88 -17.26
N LEU A 71 -61.83 -75.08 -17.85
CA LEU A 71 -61.32 -75.33 -19.20
C LEU A 71 -62.12 -74.58 -20.27
N VAL A 72 -63.45 -74.66 -20.23
CA VAL A 72 -64.28 -74.04 -21.26
C VAL A 72 -64.37 -72.52 -21.06
N ALA A 73 -64.32 -72.01 -19.82
CA ALA A 73 -64.24 -70.58 -19.55
C ALA A 73 -62.91 -69.97 -20.06
N GLU A 74 -61.78 -70.68 -19.90
CA GLU A 74 -60.48 -70.26 -20.45
C GLU A 74 -60.52 -70.22 -21.99
N GLN A 75 -61.08 -71.25 -22.63
CA GLN A 75 -61.14 -71.36 -24.10
C GLN A 75 -62.18 -70.43 -24.76
N SER A 76 -63.26 -70.08 -24.05
CA SER A 76 -64.34 -69.22 -24.56
C SER A 76 -64.15 -67.72 -24.25
N GLY A 77 -63.00 -67.32 -23.69
CA GLY A 77 -62.69 -65.91 -23.42
C GLY A 77 -63.38 -65.33 -22.18
N HIS A 78 -63.68 -66.14 -21.16
CA HIS A 78 -64.26 -65.71 -19.89
C HIS A 78 -63.24 -65.85 -18.73
N PRO A 79 -62.16 -65.04 -18.70
CA PRO A 79 -61.03 -65.23 -17.78
C PRO A 79 -61.40 -65.09 -16.30
N ASP A 80 -62.42 -64.27 -15.97
CA ASP A 80 -62.89 -64.07 -14.60
C ASP A 80 -63.54 -65.34 -14.03
N THR A 81 -64.40 -65.99 -14.83
CA THR A 81 -65.04 -67.26 -14.47
C THR A 81 -64.06 -68.43 -14.52
N ALA A 82 -63.07 -68.38 -15.44
CA ALA A 82 -61.98 -69.33 -15.45
C ALA A 82 -61.13 -69.23 -14.17
N LEU A 83 -60.84 -68.00 -13.72
CA LEU A 83 -60.14 -67.75 -12.46
C LEU A 83 -60.94 -68.25 -11.26
N ASP A 84 -62.25 -67.98 -11.16
CA ASP A 84 -63.09 -68.50 -10.06
C ASP A 84 -63.07 -70.03 -9.98
N ALA A 85 -63.19 -70.70 -11.13
CA ALA A 85 -63.17 -72.15 -11.19
C ALA A 85 -61.77 -72.71 -10.87
N TYR A 86 -60.69 -72.11 -11.38
CA TYR A 86 -59.32 -72.50 -11.06
C TYR A 86 -58.95 -72.21 -9.60
N ASP A 87 -59.37 -71.08 -9.03
CA ASP A 87 -59.20 -70.76 -7.61
C ASP A 87 -59.91 -71.77 -6.72
N TRP A 88 -61.17 -72.12 -7.03
CA TRP A 88 -61.89 -73.16 -6.29
C TRP A 88 -61.18 -74.52 -6.34
N LEU A 89 -60.71 -74.92 -7.52
CA LEU A 89 -59.99 -76.19 -7.71
C LEU A 89 -58.69 -76.24 -6.88
N VAL A 90 -57.98 -75.12 -6.78
CA VAL A 90 -56.72 -75.01 -6.06
C VAL A 90 -56.94 -74.88 -4.55
N MET A 91 -57.80 -73.93 -4.15
CA MET A 91 -57.98 -73.53 -2.75
C MET A 91 -58.93 -74.44 -1.96
N ARG A 92 -59.98 -75.00 -2.59
CA ARG A 92 -60.94 -75.89 -1.92
C ARG A 92 -60.73 -77.36 -2.22
N ALA A 93 -60.46 -77.72 -3.47
CA ALA A 93 -60.25 -79.13 -3.85
C ALA A 93 -58.80 -79.62 -3.72
N GLY A 94 -57.84 -78.74 -3.39
CA GLY A 94 -56.43 -79.10 -3.16
C GLY A 94 -55.66 -79.50 -4.41
N LEU A 95 -56.16 -79.20 -5.62
CA LEU A 95 -55.55 -79.60 -6.89
C LEU A 95 -54.47 -78.61 -7.34
N THR A 96 -53.31 -78.68 -6.69
CA THR A 96 -52.17 -77.76 -6.90
C THR A 96 -51.59 -77.75 -8.31
N GLN A 97 -51.87 -78.76 -9.15
CA GLN A 97 -51.49 -78.77 -10.57
C GLN A 97 -52.08 -77.61 -11.38
N TYR A 98 -53.18 -77.00 -10.91
CA TYR A 98 -53.81 -75.85 -11.56
C TYR A 98 -53.33 -74.49 -11.00
N LEU A 99 -52.40 -74.49 -10.05
CA LEU A 99 -51.94 -73.27 -9.36
C LEU A 99 -51.32 -72.24 -10.32
N ASP A 100 -50.50 -72.66 -11.30
CA ASP A 100 -49.90 -71.72 -12.26
C ASP A 100 -50.94 -71.09 -13.18
N LYS A 101 -51.96 -71.87 -13.59
CA LYS A 101 -53.07 -71.33 -14.38
C LYS A 101 -53.85 -70.29 -13.61
N ALA A 102 -54.17 -70.57 -12.34
CA ALA A 102 -54.86 -69.64 -11.46
C ALA A 102 -54.03 -68.37 -11.21
N LEU A 103 -52.72 -68.50 -10.94
CA LEU A 103 -51.82 -67.37 -10.72
C LEU A 103 -51.63 -66.49 -11.97
N ASN A 104 -51.46 -67.09 -13.14
CA ASN A 104 -51.30 -66.35 -14.39
C ASN A 104 -52.57 -65.56 -14.73
N LEU A 105 -53.75 -66.15 -14.53
CA LEU A 105 -55.03 -65.47 -14.73
C LEU A 105 -55.25 -64.36 -13.69
N ALA A 106 -54.96 -64.61 -12.41
CA ALA A 106 -55.04 -63.59 -11.36
C ALA A 106 -54.13 -62.39 -11.66
N ASN A 107 -52.89 -62.65 -12.10
CA ASN A 107 -51.95 -61.60 -12.51
C ASN A 107 -52.43 -60.85 -13.76
N ALA A 108 -52.91 -61.56 -14.79
CA ALA A 108 -53.42 -60.96 -16.03
C ALA A 108 -54.66 -60.07 -15.78
N LEU A 109 -55.48 -60.44 -14.80
CA LEU A 109 -56.65 -59.67 -14.37
C LEU A 109 -56.34 -58.61 -13.30
N ASN A 110 -55.08 -58.52 -12.84
CA ASN A 110 -54.66 -57.68 -11.71
C ASN A 110 -55.56 -57.85 -10.47
N ASP A 111 -56.03 -59.07 -10.21
CA ASP A 111 -56.90 -59.39 -9.09
C ASP A 111 -56.09 -59.86 -7.88
N ALA A 112 -55.71 -58.90 -7.05
CA ALA A 112 -54.98 -59.14 -5.82
C ALA A 112 -55.77 -59.99 -4.80
N ARG A 113 -57.12 -59.88 -4.77
CA ARG A 113 -57.95 -60.57 -3.77
C ARG A 113 -57.93 -62.09 -3.96
N ARG A 114 -57.99 -62.56 -5.21
CA ARG A 114 -57.85 -63.98 -5.58
C ARG A 114 -56.39 -64.39 -5.75
N GLY A 115 -55.53 -63.49 -6.25
CA GLY A 115 -54.10 -63.74 -6.42
C GLY A 115 -53.34 -63.99 -5.12
N ALA A 116 -53.55 -63.17 -4.08
CA ALA A 116 -52.76 -63.25 -2.84
C ALA A 116 -52.88 -64.61 -2.11
N PRO A 117 -54.06 -65.22 -1.91
CA PRO A 117 -54.18 -66.56 -1.34
C PRO A 117 -53.46 -67.64 -2.16
N LEU A 118 -53.56 -67.59 -3.49
CA LEU A 118 -52.86 -68.50 -4.41
C LEU A 118 -51.34 -68.34 -4.31
N MET A 119 -50.85 -67.10 -4.22
CA MET A 119 -49.43 -66.80 -4.06
C MET A 119 -48.92 -67.32 -2.70
N LEU A 120 -49.67 -67.14 -1.62
CA LEU A 120 -49.34 -67.71 -0.30
C LEU A 120 -49.27 -69.24 -0.33
N LEU A 121 -50.17 -69.90 -1.05
CA LEU A 121 -50.09 -71.34 -1.26
C LEU A 121 -48.83 -71.71 -2.04
N ALA A 122 -48.48 -70.96 -3.09
CA ALA A 122 -47.26 -71.17 -3.87
C ALA A 122 -45.98 -71.00 -3.05
N LEU A 123 -45.97 -70.12 -2.04
CA LEU A 123 -44.84 -69.97 -1.12
C LEU A 123 -44.65 -71.19 -0.21
N ARG A 124 -45.72 -71.94 0.10
CA ARG A 124 -45.66 -73.14 0.95
C ARG A 124 -45.26 -74.39 0.17
N THR A 125 -45.67 -74.48 -1.10
CA THR A 125 -45.51 -75.69 -1.92
C THR A 125 -44.27 -75.66 -2.81
N ARG A 126 -43.58 -74.52 -2.94
CA ARG A 126 -42.42 -74.36 -3.83
C ARG A 126 -41.16 -73.97 -3.06
N PRO A 127 -39.96 -74.23 -3.63
CA PRO A 127 -38.71 -73.74 -3.08
C PRO A 127 -38.70 -72.21 -2.97
N TYR A 128 -37.91 -71.71 -2.01
CA TYR A 128 -37.72 -70.29 -1.78
C TYR A 128 -37.24 -69.56 -3.06
N SER A 129 -37.87 -68.42 -3.34
CA SER A 129 -37.40 -67.44 -4.33
C SER A 129 -37.67 -66.03 -3.82
N LYS A 130 -36.63 -65.19 -3.78
CA LYS A 130 -36.73 -63.79 -3.31
C LYS A 130 -37.79 -63.01 -4.10
N GLN A 131 -37.79 -63.17 -5.43
CA GLN A 131 -38.73 -62.48 -6.32
C GLN A 131 -40.18 -62.87 -6.02
N ARG A 132 -40.44 -64.16 -5.75
CA ARG A 132 -41.80 -64.64 -5.45
C ARG A 132 -42.29 -64.11 -4.11
N TRP A 133 -41.42 -64.06 -3.10
CA TRP A 133 -41.74 -63.46 -1.81
C TRP A 133 -42.04 -61.97 -1.95
N LEU A 134 -41.19 -61.19 -2.63
CA LEU A 134 -41.43 -59.77 -2.88
C LEU A 134 -42.74 -59.52 -3.64
N ALA A 135 -43.03 -60.31 -4.68
CA ALA A 135 -44.28 -60.19 -5.42
C ALA A 135 -45.50 -60.49 -4.53
N THR A 136 -45.43 -61.53 -3.69
CA THR A 136 -46.53 -61.91 -2.78
C THR A 136 -46.76 -60.84 -1.71
N ILE A 137 -45.68 -60.29 -1.14
CA ILE A 137 -45.75 -59.18 -0.20
C ILE A 137 -46.37 -57.97 -0.89
N GLY A 138 -45.87 -57.58 -2.06
CA GLY A 138 -46.41 -56.46 -2.83
C GLY A 138 -47.92 -56.57 -3.11
N GLU A 139 -48.41 -57.77 -3.48
CA GLU A 139 -49.85 -58.01 -3.65
C GLU A 139 -50.64 -57.89 -2.33
N LEU A 140 -50.08 -58.34 -1.20
CA LEU A 140 -50.71 -58.13 0.12
C LEU A 140 -50.74 -56.65 0.51
N LEU A 141 -49.70 -55.88 0.18
CA LEU A 141 -49.64 -54.44 0.44
C LEU A 141 -50.65 -53.65 -0.41
N LYS A 142 -50.87 -54.04 -1.67
CA LYS A 142 -51.95 -53.47 -2.50
C LYS A 142 -53.34 -53.65 -1.87
N LEU A 143 -53.54 -54.71 -1.10
CA LEU A 143 -54.78 -54.98 -0.36
C LEU A 143 -54.82 -54.29 1.02
N GLY A 144 -53.75 -53.62 1.44
CA GLY A 144 -53.61 -53.04 2.78
C GLY A 144 -53.43 -54.06 3.91
N ASP A 145 -53.11 -55.32 3.61
CA ASP A 145 -53.02 -56.40 4.62
C ASP A 145 -51.58 -56.59 5.15
N TYR A 146 -51.05 -55.52 5.75
CA TYR A 146 -49.73 -55.51 6.39
C TYR A 146 -49.59 -56.57 7.51
N PRO A 147 -50.58 -56.79 8.41
CA PRO A 147 -50.46 -57.80 9.47
C PRO A 147 -50.32 -59.22 8.93
N ARG A 148 -50.97 -59.55 7.81
CA ARG A 148 -50.79 -60.86 7.18
C ARG A 148 -49.42 -60.98 6.51
N ALA A 149 -48.94 -59.95 5.83
CA ALA A 149 -47.59 -59.95 5.25
C ALA A 149 -46.51 -60.18 6.33
N LEU A 150 -46.58 -59.44 7.45
CA LEU A 150 -45.69 -59.58 8.60
C LEU A 150 -45.75 -60.98 9.23
N ARG A 151 -46.96 -61.53 9.44
CA ARG A 151 -47.11 -62.90 9.95
C ARG A 151 -46.45 -63.92 9.03
N GLN A 152 -46.65 -63.83 7.71
CA GLN A 152 -46.05 -64.77 6.77
C GLN A 152 -44.52 -64.70 6.74
N LEU A 153 -43.96 -63.49 6.83
CA LEU A 153 -42.52 -63.28 6.95
C LEU A 153 -41.96 -63.86 8.27
N ARG A 154 -42.66 -63.63 9.39
CA ARG A 154 -42.27 -64.15 10.72
C ARG A 154 -42.30 -65.68 10.75
N ASP A 155 -43.40 -66.28 10.29
CA ASP A 155 -43.56 -67.74 10.23
C ASP A 155 -42.52 -68.40 9.31
N ALA A 156 -42.13 -67.70 8.23
CA ALA A 156 -41.10 -68.17 7.31
C ALA A 156 -39.69 -68.05 7.90
N ASP A 157 -39.40 -66.95 8.59
CA ASP A 157 -38.12 -66.75 9.29
C ASP A 157 -37.92 -67.79 10.40
N GLN A 158 -38.97 -68.09 11.18
CA GLN A 158 -38.89 -69.12 12.23
C GLN A 158 -38.61 -70.52 11.68
N ARG A 159 -39.18 -70.87 10.53
CA ARG A 159 -38.99 -72.19 9.91
C ARG A 159 -37.64 -72.31 9.21
N HIS A 160 -37.26 -71.28 8.45
CA HIS A 160 -36.03 -71.25 7.68
C HIS A 160 -35.41 -69.85 7.74
N PRO A 161 -34.61 -69.56 8.79
CA PRO A 161 -33.99 -68.25 8.98
C PRO A 161 -33.23 -67.77 7.74
N ARG A 162 -33.58 -66.60 7.22
CA ARG A 162 -32.86 -65.95 6.11
C ARG A 162 -32.79 -64.44 6.32
N ARG A 163 -31.65 -63.83 5.99
CA ARG A 163 -31.43 -62.37 5.98
C ARG A 163 -32.59 -61.59 5.34
N PHE A 164 -33.11 -62.10 4.22
CA PHE A 164 -34.22 -61.49 3.50
C PHE A 164 -35.47 -61.30 4.38
N PHE A 165 -35.87 -62.28 5.19
CA PHE A 165 -37.13 -62.21 5.93
C PHE A 165 -37.11 -61.16 7.05
N LEU A 166 -35.99 -61.04 7.77
CA LEU A 166 -35.84 -59.98 8.78
C LEU A 166 -35.73 -58.59 8.13
N TRP A 167 -35.01 -58.48 7.00
CA TRP A 167 -34.92 -57.21 6.28
C TRP A 167 -36.29 -56.72 5.79
N GLU A 168 -37.09 -57.57 5.14
CA GLU A 168 -38.42 -57.17 4.66
C GLU A 168 -39.37 -56.86 5.82
N GLN A 169 -39.27 -57.56 6.96
CA GLN A 169 -40.03 -57.20 8.17
C GLN A 169 -39.68 -55.77 8.65
N ALA A 170 -38.38 -55.43 8.67
CA ALA A 170 -37.95 -54.08 9.05
C ALA A 170 -38.44 -53.01 8.05
N VAL A 171 -38.43 -53.31 6.74
CA VAL A 171 -38.97 -52.41 5.71
C VAL A 171 -40.47 -52.17 5.94
N LEU A 172 -41.25 -53.22 6.21
CA LEU A 172 -42.68 -53.07 6.47
C LEU A 172 -42.97 -52.26 7.74
N TYR A 173 -42.23 -52.46 8.82
CA TYR A 173 -42.39 -51.65 10.03
C TYR A 173 -41.98 -50.19 9.81
N ASN A 174 -41.00 -49.91 8.95
CA ASN A 174 -40.66 -48.55 8.53
C ASN A 174 -41.83 -47.89 7.77
N GLU A 175 -42.45 -48.59 6.82
CA GLU A 175 -43.62 -48.08 6.07
C GLU A 175 -44.83 -47.83 6.98
N LEU A 176 -45.02 -48.67 8.00
CA LEU A 176 -46.07 -48.51 9.00
C LEU A 176 -45.77 -47.40 10.02
N SER A 177 -44.60 -46.76 9.96
CA SER A 177 -44.15 -45.78 10.97
C SER A 177 -44.13 -46.35 12.39
N GLU A 178 -43.67 -47.61 12.53
CA GLU A 178 -43.57 -48.38 13.78
C GLU A 178 -42.09 -48.55 14.22
N PRO A 179 -41.40 -47.47 14.67
CA PRO A 179 -39.96 -47.47 14.88
C PRO A 179 -39.49 -48.35 16.06
N GLY A 180 -40.38 -48.71 16.99
CA GLY A 180 -40.09 -49.65 18.07
C GLY A 180 -39.89 -51.06 17.53
N HIS A 181 -40.91 -51.59 16.86
CA HIS A 181 -40.89 -52.90 16.21
C HIS A 181 -39.81 -53.00 15.12
N GLN A 182 -39.60 -51.94 14.34
CA GLN A 182 -38.53 -51.90 13.35
C GLN A 182 -37.15 -52.12 14.01
N LEU A 183 -36.87 -51.42 15.12
CA LEU A 183 -35.61 -51.56 15.83
C LEU A 183 -35.42 -52.99 16.36
N GLU A 184 -36.45 -53.58 16.97
CA GLU A 184 -36.39 -54.97 17.48
C GLU A 184 -36.02 -55.99 16.39
N ILE A 185 -36.61 -55.84 15.19
CA ILE A 185 -36.30 -56.70 14.05
C ILE A 185 -34.87 -56.47 13.54
N LEU A 186 -34.43 -55.21 13.44
CA LEU A 186 -33.06 -54.88 13.02
C LEU A 186 -32.02 -55.38 14.04
N GLU A 187 -32.34 -55.34 15.33
CA GLU A 187 -31.50 -55.89 16.39
C GLU A 187 -31.41 -57.42 16.30
N THR A 188 -32.55 -58.08 16.10
CA THR A 188 -32.59 -59.53 15.82
C THR A 188 -31.76 -59.88 14.57
N TYR A 189 -31.80 -59.03 13.54
CA TYR A 189 -30.96 -59.20 12.34
C TYR A 189 -29.48 -59.11 12.72
N ARG A 190 -29.08 -58.05 13.45
CA ARG A 190 -27.70 -57.81 13.87
C ARG A 190 -27.15 -58.98 14.69
N GLU A 191 -27.90 -59.47 15.66
CA GLU A 191 -27.49 -60.59 16.52
C GLU A 191 -27.30 -61.89 15.73
N ARG A 192 -28.16 -62.17 14.75
CA ARG A 192 -28.14 -63.42 13.99
C ARG A 192 -27.15 -63.43 12.83
N TYR A 193 -26.99 -62.31 12.14
CA TYR A 193 -26.24 -62.22 10.87
C TYR A 193 -25.05 -61.26 10.88
N GLY A 194 -24.87 -60.51 11.97
CA GLY A 194 -23.80 -59.53 12.15
C GLY A 194 -24.19 -58.11 11.72
N SER A 195 -23.27 -57.18 11.96
CA SER A 195 -23.46 -55.73 11.81
C SER A 195 -23.33 -55.24 10.36
N GLU A 196 -24.19 -55.70 9.45
CA GLU A 196 -24.19 -55.23 8.05
C GLU A 196 -24.37 -53.69 7.93
N PRO A 197 -23.66 -52.99 7.03
CA PRO A 197 -23.69 -51.52 6.91
C PRO A 197 -25.09 -50.94 6.75
N ARG A 198 -25.90 -51.51 5.85
CA ARG A 198 -27.29 -51.06 5.61
C ARG A 198 -28.21 -51.27 6.81
N VAL A 199 -27.95 -52.27 7.65
CA VAL A 199 -28.74 -52.58 8.85
C VAL A 199 -28.35 -51.63 9.96
N MET A 200 -27.04 -51.48 10.21
CA MET A 200 -26.54 -50.54 11.20
C MET A 200 -26.88 -49.09 10.85
N LEU A 201 -26.97 -48.74 9.56
CA LEU A 201 -27.44 -47.43 9.12
C LEU A 201 -28.90 -47.17 9.55
N GLN A 202 -29.78 -48.16 9.42
CA GLN A 202 -31.17 -48.02 9.87
C GLN A 202 -31.28 -47.97 11.39
N ILE A 203 -30.52 -48.81 12.12
CA ILE A 203 -30.43 -48.74 13.58
C ILE A 203 -29.98 -47.34 14.02
N ALA A 204 -28.89 -46.84 13.44
CA ALA A 204 -28.36 -45.52 13.75
C ALA A 204 -29.34 -44.39 13.40
N THR A 205 -30.11 -44.54 12.31
CA THR A 205 -31.16 -43.57 11.95
C THR A 205 -32.25 -43.52 13.02
N LEU A 206 -32.70 -44.68 13.51
CA LEU A 206 -33.71 -44.76 14.57
C LEU A 206 -33.18 -44.23 15.91
N GLU A 207 -31.93 -44.51 16.26
CA GLU A 207 -31.28 -43.96 17.46
C GLU A 207 -31.14 -42.44 17.37
N TYR A 208 -30.73 -41.91 16.21
CA TYR A 208 -30.64 -40.47 15.96
C TYR A 208 -32.00 -39.78 16.11
N LEU A 209 -33.07 -40.35 15.54
CA LEU A 209 -34.43 -39.80 15.64
C LEU A 209 -34.96 -39.78 17.08
N ARG A 210 -34.46 -40.67 17.95
CA ARG A 210 -34.76 -40.68 19.39
C ARG A 210 -33.88 -39.72 20.20
N GLY A 211 -32.95 -39.03 19.57
CA GLY A 211 -32.00 -38.10 20.19
C GLY A 211 -30.72 -38.77 20.73
N ASP A 212 -30.53 -40.07 20.54
CA ASP A 212 -29.31 -40.77 20.98
C ASP A 212 -28.23 -40.75 19.89
N ILE A 213 -27.56 -39.60 19.79
CA ILE A 213 -26.49 -39.37 18.80
C ILE A 213 -25.26 -40.27 19.09
N GLN A 214 -24.96 -40.55 20.36
CA GLN A 214 -23.84 -41.43 20.73
C GLN A 214 -24.13 -42.89 20.41
N GLY A 215 -25.36 -43.35 20.65
CA GLY A 215 -25.85 -44.66 20.22
C GLY A 215 -25.71 -44.82 18.72
N ALA A 216 -26.27 -43.87 17.96
CA ALA A 216 -26.22 -43.87 16.49
C ALA A 216 -24.79 -43.96 15.96
N TYR A 217 -23.86 -43.20 16.55
CA TYR A 217 -22.45 -43.25 16.18
C TYR A 217 -21.80 -44.62 16.49
N LYS A 218 -22.05 -45.17 17.68
CA LYS A 218 -21.54 -46.49 18.09
C LYS A 218 -22.08 -47.60 17.19
N ALA A 219 -23.37 -47.54 16.83
CA ALA A 219 -24.01 -48.48 15.92
C ALA A 219 -23.30 -48.50 14.56
N LEU A 220 -23.05 -47.31 13.97
CA LEU A 220 -22.32 -47.24 12.70
C LEU A 220 -20.88 -47.76 12.80
N LEU A 221 -20.17 -47.47 13.90
CA LEU A 221 -18.79 -47.96 14.09
C LEU A 221 -18.68 -49.49 14.05
N GLN A 222 -19.71 -50.23 14.48
CA GLN A 222 -19.71 -51.69 14.45
C GLN A 222 -19.69 -52.27 13.03
N ALA A 223 -20.32 -51.60 12.06
CA ALA A 223 -20.33 -52.03 10.66
C ALA A 223 -19.04 -51.67 9.89
N ARG A 224 -18.19 -50.81 10.45
CA ARG A 224 -17.04 -50.23 9.76
C ARG A 224 -16.07 -51.28 9.17
N PRO A 225 -15.72 -52.38 9.87
CA PRO A 225 -14.75 -53.35 9.35
C PRO A 225 -15.22 -54.09 8.08
N ILE A 226 -16.53 -54.14 7.83
CA ILE A 226 -17.13 -54.88 6.71
C ILE A 226 -17.79 -53.98 5.66
N ALA A 227 -17.86 -52.68 5.90
CA ALA A 227 -18.43 -51.71 4.96
C ALA A 227 -17.54 -51.57 3.71
N GLY A 228 -18.17 -51.65 2.53
CA GLY A 228 -17.51 -51.48 1.25
C GLY A 228 -17.58 -50.02 0.78
N PRO A 229 -16.72 -49.59 -0.17
CA PRO A 229 -16.75 -48.22 -0.69
C PRO A 229 -18.07 -47.83 -1.40
N GLU A 230 -18.85 -48.81 -1.83
CA GLU A 230 -20.18 -48.67 -2.43
C GLU A 230 -21.27 -48.27 -1.42
N ASP A 231 -21.05 -48.46 -0.12
CA ASP A 231 -21.98 -48.11 0.96
C ASP A 231 -21.98 -46.60 1.25
N THR A 232 -22.23 -45.79 0.22
CA THR A 232 -22.01 -44.34 0.26
C THR A 232 -22.83 -43.62 1.33
N ALA A 233 -24.10 -44.04 1.53
CA ALA A 233 -24.96 -43.50 2.58
C ALA A 233 -24.41 -43.78 3.97
N TYR A 234 -23.91 -45.00 4.20
CA TYR A 234 -23.30 -45.40 5.47
C TYR A 234 -22.07 -44.54 5.79
N TRP A 235 -21.12 -44.42 4.86
CA TRP A 235 -19.90 -43.63 5.09
C TRP A 235 -20.20 -42.14 5.32
N ARG A 236 -21.18 -41.60 4.59
CA ARG A 236 -21.58 -40.20 4.76
C ARG A 236 -22.19 -39.94 6.13
N THR A 237 -23.13 -40.79 6.57
CA THR A 237 -23.75 -40.67 7.89
C THR A 237 -22.75 -40.93 9.02
N LEU A 238 -21.84 -41.90 8.88
CA LEU A 238 -20.77 -42.12 9.85
C LEU A 238 -19.89 -40.88 9.99
N SER A 239 -19.56 -40.24 8.87
CA SER A 239 -18.79 -39.00 8.88
C SER A 239 -19.53 -37.85 9.57
N GLU A 240 -20.84 -37.71 9.31
CA GLU A 240 -21.68 -36.68 9.91
C GLU A 240 -21.77 -36.80 11.42
N LEU A 241 -22.07 -38.00 11.92
CA LEU A 241 -22.16 -38.26 13.36
C LEU A 241 -20.80 -38.12 14.03
N ALA A 242 -19.72 -38.61 13.41
CA ALA A 242 -18.37 -38.44 13.92
C ALA A 242 -17.97 -36.96 14.02
N TYR A 243 -18.30 -36.16 13.01
CA TYR A 243 -18.02 -34.73 13.01
C TYR A 243 -18.82 -33.99 14.09
N LEU A 244 -20.10 -34.32 14.26
CA LEU A 244 -20.96 -33.76 15.31
C LEU A 244 -20.45 -34.08 16.72
N LEU A 245 -19.81 -35.23 16.90
CA LEU A 245 -19.18 -35.67 18.16
C LEU A 245 -17.70 -35.28 18.28
N GLU A 246 -17.20 -34.40 17.39
CA GLU A 246 -15.81 -33.92 17.35
C GLU A 246 -14.73 -35.01 17.14
N ASP A 247 -15.11 -36.23 16.71
CA ASP A 247 -14.17 -37.28 16.29
C ASP A 247 -13.75 -37.05 14.83
N TYR A 248 -12.98 -35.98 14.60
CA TYR A 248 -12.53 -35.56 13.27
C TYR A 248 -11.69 -36.62 12.55
N ARG A 249 -11.03 -37.51 13.31
CA ARG A 249 -10.24 -38.61 12.74
C ARG A 249 -11.15 -39.61 12.04
N ILE A 250 -12.23 -40.07 12.70
CA ILE A 250 -13.20 -40.97 12.08
C ILE A 250 -13.97 -40.25 10.97
N ALA A 251 -14.38 -39.00 11.20
CA ALA A 251 -15.10 -38.21 10.21
C ALA A 251 -14.32 -38.08 8.89
N GLY A 252 -13.01 -37.79 8.99
CA GLY A 252 -12.10 -37.70 7.84
C GLY A 252 -11.86 -39.05 7.18
N GLN A 253 -11.64 -40.12 7.97
CA GLN A 253 -11.46 -41.48 7.43
C GLN A 253 -12.69 -41.96 6.64
N ALA A 254 -13.90 -41.67 7.11
CA ALA A 254 -15.13 -42.06 6.44
C ALA A 254 -15.32 -41.33 5.10
N ILE A 255 -15.10 -40.01 5.04
CA ILE A 255 -15.16 -39.28 3.75
C ILE A 255 -14.01 -39.67 2.82
N GLN A 256 -12.83 -40.01 3.35
CA GLN A 256 -11.71 -40.42 2.51
C GLN A 256 -12.08 -41.62 1.61
N VAL A 257 -12.90 -42.55 2.11
CA VAL A 257 -13.44 -43.67 1.29
C VAL A 257 -14.25 -43.16 0.10
N LEU A 258 -15.11 -42.16 0.31
CA LEU A 258 -15.92 -41.53 -0.74
C LEU A 258 -15.08 -40.71 -1.72
N TYR A 259 -14.06 -40.01 -1.20
CA TYR A 259 -13.11 -39.22 -1.97
C TYR A 259 -12.32 -40.10 -2.94
N ASP A 260 -11.76 -41.21 -2.44
CA ASP A 260 -10.91 -42.13 -3.21
C ASP A 260 -11.68 -42.86 -4.32
N ARG A 261 -13.01 -42.98 -4.20
CA ARG A 261 -13.90 -43.59 -5.21
C ARG A 261 -14.63 -42.59 -6.09
N HIS A 262 -14.39 -41.30 -5.91
CA HIS A 262 -15.08 -40.23 -6.64
C HIS A 262 -16.61 -40.26 -6.50
N THR A 263 -17.11 -40.74 -5.36
CA THR A 263 -18.54 -40.76 -4.99
C THR A 263 -18.90 -39.71 -3.93
N ALA A 264 -17.92 -38.91 -3.51
CA ALA A 264 -18.10 -37.76 -2.64
C ALA A 264 -18.92 -36.65 -3.32
N ASN A 265 -19.85 -36.06 -2.57
CA ASN A 265 -20.61 -34.88 -3.00
C ASN A 265 -19.95 -33.58 -2.49
N ALA A 266 -20.51 -32.42 -2.85
CA ALA A 266 -19.95 -31.13 -2.44
C ALA A 266 -19.83 -30.96 -0.92
N GLY A 267 -20.78 -31.48 -0.14
CA GLY A 267 -20.73 -31.43 1.34
C GLY A 267 -19.60 -32.28 1.92
N ASP A 268 -19.35 -33.45 1.34
CA ASP A 268 -18.26 -34.34 1.73
C ASP A 268 -16.89 -33.65 1.50
N TYR A 269 -16.68 -33.03 0.32
CA TYR A 269 -15.46 -32.27 0.03
C TYR A 269 -15.24 -31.12 1.02
N LYS A 270 -16.29 -30.34 1.33
CA LYS A 270 -16.21 -29.23 2.30
C LYS A 270 -15.78 -29.70 3.68
N ARG A 271 -16.38 -30.80 4.17
CA ARG A 271 -16.04 -31.36 5.49
C ARG A 271 -14.61 -31.89 5.52
N LEU A 272 -14.17 -32.59 4.48
CA LEU A 272 -12.79 -33.07 4.38
C LEU A 272 -11.78 -31.91 4.26
N TYR A 273 -12.12 -30.83 3.55
CA TYR A 273 -11.34 -29.60 3.52
C TYR A 273 -11.18 -28.99 4.91
N LEU A 274 -12.28 -28.81 5.66
CA LEU A 274 -12.24 -28.22 7.01
C LEU A 274 -11.37 -29.02 7.98
N ILE A 275 -11.45 -30.35 7.94
CA ILE A 275 -10.61 -31.24 8.76
C ILE A 275 -9.11 -31.04 8.45
N HIS A 276 -8.76 -30.81 7.19
CA HIS A 276 -7.37 -30.64 6.76
C HIS A 276 -6.84 -29.20 6.83
N LEU A 277 -7.69 -28.17 6.87
CA LEU A 277 -7.26 -26.76 6.75
C LEU A 277 -6.12 -26.36 7.70
N HIS A 278 -6.20 -26.81 8.97
CA HIS A 278 -5.21 -26.46 10.00
C HIS A 278 -4.15 -27.53 10.25
N THR A 279 -4.37 -28.76 9.77
CA THR A 279 -3.44 -29.89 9.94
C THR A 279 -2.51 -30.05 8.74
N ASP A 280 -3.05 -29.88 7.54
CA ASP A 280 -2.35 -29.96 6.25
C ASP A 280 -3.08 -29.10 5.20
N ALA A 281 -2.73 -27.81 5.16
CA ALA A 281 -3.33 -26.85 4.24
C ALA A 281 -3.11 -27.22 2.75
N HIS A 282 -2.04 -27.95 2.42
CA HIS A 282 -1.80 -28.43 1.06
C HIS A 282 -2.84 -29.48 0.67
N ARG A 283 -3.08 -30.45 1.54
CA ARG A 283 -4.14 -31.44 1.32
C ARG A 283 -5.52 -30.81 1.26
N ALA A 284 -5.80 -29.84 2.14
CA ALA A 284 -7.05 -29.07 2.11
C ALA A 284 -7.29 -28.39 0.76
N PHE A 285 -6.24 -27.76 0.20
CA PHE A 285 -6.31 -27.17 -1.14
C PHE A 285 -6.67 -28.19 -2.22
N ILE A 286 -6.00 -29.35 -2.24
CA ILE A 286 -6.23 -30.39 -3.25
C ILE A 286 -7.65 -30.96 -3.15
N VAL A 287 -8.16 -31.14 -1.93
CA VAL A 287 -9.55 -31.60 -1.69
C VAL A 287 -10.54 -30.58 -2.24
N ALA A 288 -10.36 -29.29 -1.92
CA ALA A 288 -11.23 -28.22 -2.40
C ALA A 288 -11.15 -28.04 -3.93
N GLU A 289 -9.96 -28.14 -4.52
CA GLU A 289 -9.74 -28.09 -5.97
C GLU A 289 -10.44 -29.25 -6.69
N THR A 290 -10.29 -30.47 -6.17
CA THR A 290 -10.93 -31.67 -6.74
C THR A 290 -12.45 -31.55 -6.66
N GLY A 291 -12.96 -31.14 -5.49
CA GLY A 291 -14.38 -30.91 -5.28
C GLY A 291 -14.95 -29.81 -6.19
N TRP A 292 -14.23 -28.69 -6.37
CA TRP A 292 -14.61 -27.64 -7.32
C TRP A 292 -14.70 -28.18 -8.75
N ARG A 293 -13.70 -28.92 -9.23
CA ARG A 293 -13.69 -29.46 -10.60
C ARG A 293 -14.82 -30.45 -10.87
N LEU A 294 -15.18 -31.27 -9.88
CA LEU A 294 -16.20 -32.30 -10.02
C LEU A 294 -17.62 -31.78 -9.82
N THR A 295 -17.83 -30.84 -8.88
CA THR A 295 -19.17 -30.40 -8.48
C THR A 295 -19.51 -28.99 -8.95
N HIS A 296 -18.52 -28.17 -9.31
CA HIS A 296 -18.66 -26.74 -9.62
C HIS A 296 -19.38 -25.94 -8.52
N ASP A 297 -19.31 -26.38 -7.25
CA ASP A 297 -19.88 -25.67 -6.10
C ASP A 297 -19.02 -24.46 -5.70
N SER A 298 -19.60 -23.26 -5.76
CA SER A 298 -18.90 -21.99 -5.52
C SER A 298 -18.21 -21.88 -4.15
N ALA A 299 -18.69 -22.55 -3.11
CA ALA A 299 -18.04 -22.50 -1.80
C ALA A 299 -16.71 -23.25 -1.81
N LEU A 300 -16.58 -24.35 -2.56
CA LEU A 300 -15.32 -25.09 -2.69
C LEU A 300 -14.23 -24.27 -3.39
N PHE A 301 -14.60 -23.39 -4.31
CA PHE A 301 -13.64 -22.43 -4.87
C PHE A 301 -13.13 -21.44 -3.82
N LEU A 302 -14.01 -20.91 -2.97
CA LEU A 302 -13.62 -20.01 -1.87
C LEU A 302 -12.79 -20.74 -0.81
N ASP A 303 -13.11 -21.99 -0.50
CA ASP A 303 -12.33 -22.87 0.38
C ASP A 303 -10.92 -23.09 -0.17
N MET A 304 -10.79 -23.29 -1.49
CA MET A 304 -9.50 -23.38 -2.18
C MET A 304 -8.69 -22.07 -2.05
N LEU A 305 -9.33 -20.91 -2.19
CA LEU A 305 -8.67 -19.61 -1.94
C LEU A 305 -8.23 -19.45 -0.48
N SER A 306 -9.03 -19.93 0.46
CA SER A 306 -8.72 -19.91 1.90
C SER A 306 -7.51 -20.79 2.22
N ALA A 307 -7.47 -22.04 1.73
CA ALA A 307 -6.29 -22.89 1.85
C ALA A 307 -5.04 -22.25 1.22
N ALA A 308 -5.17 -21.65 0.03
CA ALA A 308 -4.06 -20.94 -0.61
C ALA A 308 -3.53 -19.77 0.23
N SER A 309 -4.43 -19.03 0.88
CA SER A 309 -4.07 -17.95 1.81
C SER A 309 -3.34 -18.47 3.04
N VAL A 310 -3.77 -19.60 3.63
CA VAL A 310 -3.10 -20.23 4.78
C VAL A 310 -1.71 -20.75 4.41
N ILE A 311 -1.53 -21.31 3.21
CA ILE A 311 -0.22 -21.76 2.71
C ILE A 311 0.76 -20.58 2.55
N GLY A 312 0.26 -19.36 2.30
CA GLY A 312 1.06 -18.14 2.24
C GLY A 312 2.01 -18.04 1.04
N ARG A 313 1.84 -18.89 0.01
CA ARG A 313 2.64 -18.86 -1.22
C ARG A 313 1.79 -18.43 -2.42
N PRO A 314 2.15 -17.35 -3.15
CA PRO A 314 1.29 -16.79 -4.19
C PRO A 314 0.97 -17.72 -5.37
N ALA A 315 1.83 -18.71 -5.62
CA ALA A 315 1.62 -19.72 -6.66
C ALA A 315 0.31 -20.52 -6.47
N TRP A 316 -0.13 -20.73 -5.21
CA TRP A 316 -1.36 -21.46 -4.92
C TRP A 316 -2.62 -20.64 -5.24
N LEU A 317 -2.59 -19.32 -5.01
CA LEU A 317 -3.65 -18.44 -5.49
C LEU A 317 -3.70 -18.46 -7.02
N GLY A 318 -2.55 -18.46 -7.69
CA GLY A 318 -2.48 -18.58 -9.15
C GLY A 318 -3.08 -19.89 -9.67
N ARG A 319 -2.80 -21.01 -9.00
CA ARG A 319 -3.41 -22.32 -9.32
C ARG A 319 -4.92 -22.28 -9.14
N ALA A 320 -5.41 -21.71 -8.04
CA ALA A 320 -6.83 -21.56 -7.79
C ALA A 320 -7.51 -20.74 -8.90
N PHE A 321 -7.01 -19.53 -9.19
CA PHE A 321 -7.62 -18.70 -10.24
C PHE A 321 -7.52 -19.31 -11.65
N ALA A 322 -6.57 -20.20 -11.90
CA ALA A 322 -6.46 -20.92 -13.16
C ALA A 322 -7.57 -21.98 -13.37
N THR A 323 -8.32 -22.37 -12.33
CA THR A 323 -9.45 -23.31 -12.46
C THR A 323 -10.77 -22.65 -12.85
N LEU A 324 -10.80 -21.32 -13.01
CA LEU A 324 -12.00 -20.59 -13.41
C LEU A 324 -12.16 -20.61 -14.93
N GLY A 325 -13.37 -20.94 -15.40
CA GLY A 325 -13.76 -20.91 -16.81
C GLY A 325 -14.43 -19.59 -17.23
N PRO A 326 -14.80 -19.46 -18.52
CA PRO A 326 -15.56 -18.33 -19.03
C PRO A 326 -16.94 -18.26 -18.33
N GLY A 327 -17.20 -17.18 -17.60
CA GLY A 327 -18.47 -16.95 -16.88
C GLY A 327 -18.42 -17.18 -15.37
N ASP A 328 -17.43 -17.89 -14.84
CA ASP A 328 -17.33 -18.13 -13.38
C ASP A 328 -17.07 -16.84 -12.59
N THR A 329 -16.39 -15.87 -13.21
CA THR A 329 -16.08 -14.58 -12.61
C THR A 329 -17.33 -13.80 -12.19
N GLU A 330 -18.45 -13.95 -12.90
CA GLU A 330 -19.70 -13.28 -12.54
C GLU A 330 -20.30 -13.85 -11.26
N ARG A 331 -20.14 -15.15 -11.01
CA ARG A 331 -20.63 -15.82 -9.80
C ARG A 331 -19.99 -15.26 -8.52
N PHE A 332 -18.74 -14.83 -8.62
CA PHE A 332 -17.98 -14.26 -7.50
C PHE A 332 -17.93 -12.73 -7.50
N ALA A 333 -18.64 -12.08 -8.43
CA ALA A 333 -18.55 -10.63 -8.62
C ALA A 333 -18.92 -9.82 -7.37
N ASN A 334 -19.77 -10.37 -6.50
CA ASN A 334 -20.20 -9.75 -5.25
C ASN A 334 -19.48 -10.29 -4.00
N ASN A 335 -18.51 -11.20 -4.15
CA ASN A 335 -17.82 -11.82 -3.03
C ASN A 335 -16.58 -11.03 -2.61
N ARG A 336 -16.52 -10.59 -1.35
CA ARG A 336 -15.38 -9.85 -0.80
C ARG A 336 -14.06 -10.62 -0.88
N PHE A 337 -14.07 -11.87 -0.40
CA PHE A 337 -12.88 -12.69 -0.25
C PHE A 337 -12.25 -13.04 -1.62
N TYR A 338 -13.09 -13.20 -2.64
CA TYR A 338 -12.66 -13.35 -4.04
C TYR A 338 -11.78 -12.18 -4.49
N TRP A 339 -12.28 -10.94 -4.36
CA TRP A 339 -11.57 -9.75 -4.83
C TRP A 339 -10.30 -9.46 -4.02
N THR A 340 -10.29 -9.67 -2.70
CA THR A 340 -9.08 -9.49 -1.88
C THR A 340 -8.01 -10.53 -2.20
N SER A 341 -8.41 -11.78 -2.48
CA SER A 341 -7.51 -12.84 -2.93
C SER A 341 -6.97 -12.56 -4.34
N LEU A 342 -7.82 -12.01 -5.23
CA LEU A 342 -7.41 -11.58 -6.57
C LEU A 342 -6.40 -10.44 -6.50
N ALA A 343 -6.64 -9.44 -5.66
CA ALA A 343 -5.72 -8.32 -5.44
C ALA A 343 -4.35 -8.83 -4.95
N THR A 344 -4.35 -9.70 -3.92
CA THR A 344 -3.14 -10.33 -3.39
C THR A 344 -2.36 -11.09 -4.47
N TRP A 345 -3.05 -11.87 -5.29
CA TRP A 345 -2.42 -12.60 -6.38
C TRP A 345 -1.83 -11.67 -7.45
N ARG A 346 -2.57 -10.64 -7.91
CA ARG A 346 -2.08 -9.67 -8.89
C ARG A 346 -0.88 -8.86 -8.36
N ALA A 347 -0.93 -8.48 -7.09
CA ALA A 347 0.18 -7.80 -6.42
C ALA A 347 1.45 -8.66 -6.41
N SER A 348 1.32 -9.97 -6.13
CA SER A 348 2.45 -10.90 -6.16
C SER A 348 3.10 -11.07 -7.55
N GLN A 349 2.37 -10.72 -8.62
CA GLN A 349 2.87 -10.70 -10.00
C GLN A 349 3.50 -9.36 -10.40
N GLY A 350 3.58 -8.39 -9.47
CA GLY A 350 3.99 -7.02 -9.75
C GLY A 350 2.96 -6.20 -10.53
N ARG A 351 1.73 -6.70 -10.73
CA ARG A 351 0.67 -6.03 -11.49
C ARG A 351 -0.19 -5.17 -10.55
N ILE A 352 0.42 -4.10 -10.01
CA ILE A 352 -0.19 -3.26 -8.97
C ILE A 352 -1.48 -2.60 -9.46
N ASP A 353 -1.51 -2.09 -10.70
CA ASP A 353 -2.73 -1.48 -11.28
C ASP A 353 -3.94 -2.44 -11.27
N LEU A 354 -3.70 -3.73 -11.57
CA LEU A 354 -4.76 -4.73 -11.56
C LEU A 354 -5.19 -5.10 -10.14
N ALA A 355 -4.25 -5.12 -9.19
CA ALA A 355 -4.56 -5.32 -7.78
C ALA A 355 -5.40 -4.16 -7.22
N GLN A 356 -5.07 -2.93 -7.59
CA GLN A 356 -5.83 -1.75 -7.18
C GLN A 356 -7.24 -1.74 -7.78
N ARG A 357 -7.41 -2.15 -9.05
CA ARG A 357 -8.74 -2.32 -9.66
C ARG A 357 -9.59 -3.36 -8.91
N ALA A 358 -8.98 -4.45 -8.44
CA ALA A 358 -9.66 -5.45 -7.63
C ALA A 358 -10.11 -4.87 -6.27
N TYR A 359 -9.25 -4.10 -5.59
CA TYR A 359 -9.63 -3.36 -4.38
C TYR A 359 -10.74 -2.34 -4.64
N ALA A 360 -10.62 -1.51 -5.68
CA ALA A 360 -11.65 -0.54 -6.06
C ALA A 360 -13.00 -1.19 -6.31
N ARG A 361 -13.03 -2.38 -6.93
CA ARG A 361 -14.26 -3.14 -7.16
C ARG A 361 -14.91 -3.60 -5.87
N VAL A 362 -14.16 -4.16 -4.93
CA VAL A 362 -14.72 -4.64 -3.65
C VAL A 362 -15.07 -3.50 -2.70
N ILE A 363 -14.34 -2.40 -2.73
CA ILE A 363 -14.64 -1.17 -2.00
C ILE A 363 -15.95 -0.55 -2.53
N ALA A 364 -16.17 -0.52 -3.85
CA ALA A 364 -17.43 -0.03 -4.42
C ALA A 364 -18.65 -0.85 -3.96
N LEU A 365 -18.46 -2.15 -3.69
CA LEU A 365 -19.51 -3.02 -3.13
C LEU A 365 -19.72 -2.80 -1.63
N ASN A 366 -18.66 -2.42 -0.88
CA ASN A 366 -18.67 -2.30 0.57
C ASN A 366 -17.95 -1.02 1.03
N PRO A 367 -18.46 0.19 0.71
CA PRO A 367 -17.71 1.43 0.91
C PRO A 367 -17.44 1.77 2.39
N GLY A 368 -18.21 1.18 3.31
CA GLY A 368 -18.04 1.35 4.76
C GLY A 368 -17.04 0.40 5.43
N ASP A 369 -16.47 -0.56 4.70
CA ASP A 369 -15.52 -1.52 5.27
C ASP A 369 -14.10 -0.96 5.26
N ASP A 370 -13.68 -0.39 6.39
CA ASP A 370 -12.38 0.25 6.54
C ASP A 370 -11.19 -0.71 6.34
N ALA A 371 -11.38 -2.02 6.51
CA ALA A 371 -10.31 -2.99 6.29
C ALA A 371 -9.96 -3.13 4.80
N LEU A 372 -10.91 -2.87 3.89
CA LEU A 372 -10.64 -2.85 2.45
C LEU A 372 -9.80 -1.64 2.05
N TRP A 373 -10.15 -0.46 2.57
CA TRP A 373 -9.38 0.77 2.39
C TRP A 373 -7.97 0.65 2.98
N ALA A 374 -7.85 0.05 4.18
CA ALA A 374 -6.55 -0.23 4.79
C ALA A 374 -5.71 -1.19 3.92
N GLY A 375 -6.32 -2.23 3.35
CA GLY A 375 -5.66 -3.18 2.46
C GLY A 375 -5.15 -2.54 1.17
N ASP A 376 -5.94 -1.66 0.56
CA ASP A 376 -5.53 -0.89 -0.64
C ASP A 376 -4.37 0.07 -0.32
N LEU A 377 -4.41 0.75 0.83
CA LEU A 377 -3.31 1.60 1.27
C LEU A 377 -2.01 0.80 1.50
N TRP A 378 -2.08 -0.35 2.18
CA TRP A 378 -0.91 -1.22 2.37
C TRP A 378 -0.34 -1.70 1.04
N LEU A 379 -1.20 -2.08 0.08
CA LEU A 379 -0.76 -2.43 -1.28
C LEU A 379 0.03 -1.29 -1.93
N LEU A 380 -0.48 -0.06 -1.87
CA LEU A 380 0.17 1.11 -2.47
C LEU A 380 1.48 1.48 -1.75
N ILE A 381 1.54 1.31 -0.43
CA ILE A 381 2.75 1.51 0.38
C ILE A 381 3.83 0.49 0.01
N ASP A 382 3.47 -0.79 -0.07
CA ASP A 382 4.40 -1.85 -0.46
C ASP A 382 4.90 -1.66 -1.90
N ALA A 383 4.02 -1.21 -2.80
CA ALA A 383 4.37 -0.84 -4.18
C ALA A 383 5.19 0.47 -4.30
N HIS A 384 5.31 1.25 -3.22
CA HIS A 384 5.94 2.57 -3.20
C HIS A 384 5.31 3.56 -4.21
N ASP A 385 4.01 3.44 -4.49
CA ASP A 385 3.30 4.31 -5.44
C ASP A 385 2.95 5.66 -4.79
N ARG A 386 3.97 6.52 -4.71
CA ARG A 386 3.86 7.86 -4.13
C ARG A 386 2.87 8.76 -4.88
N GLY A 387 2.68 8.55 -6.19
CA GLY A 387 1.80 9.38 -7.01
C GLY A 387 0.34 9.19 -6.64
N VAL A 388 -0.09 7.92 -6.57
CA VAL A 388 -1.45 7.57 -6.17
C VAL A 388 -1.69 7.87 -4.68
N LEU A 389 -0.71 7.59 -3.81
CA LEU A 389 -0.81 7.90 -2.38
C LEU A 389 -1.01 9.40 -2.12
N ALA A 390 -0.28 10.27 -2.82
CA ALA A 390 -0.41 11.72 -2.66
C ALA A 390 -1.82 12.24 -3.00
N ALA A 391 -2.51 11.59 -3.94
CA ALA A 391 -3.88 11.94 -4.30
C ALA A 391 -4.94 11.33 -3.35
N LEU A 392 -4.69 10.13 -2.83
CA LEU A 392 -5.65 9.36 -2.03
C LEU A 392 -5.65 9.74 -0.54
N LEU A 393 -4.47 9.92 0.06
CA LEU A 393 -4.34 10.13 1.51
C LEU A 393 -5.16 11.31 2.04
N PRO A 394 -5.16 12.53 1.43
CA PRO A 394 -5.94 13.66 1.93
C PRO A 394 -7.44 13.38 1.98
N ARG A 395 -7.97 12.66 0.99
CA ARG A 395 -9.41 12.32 0.90
C ARG A 395 -9.84 11.33 1.97
N LEU A 396 -8.97 10.38 2.29
CA LEU A 396 -9.22 9.41 3.36
C LEU A 396 -9.01 10.03 4.74
N ALA A 397 -8.04 10.94 4.87
CA ALA A 397 -7.75 11.67 6.10
C ALA A 397 -8.97 12.41 6.66
N GLU A 398 -9.79 13.02 5.80
CA GLU A 398 -11.04 13.72 6.19
C GLU A 398 -12.04 12.83 6.94
N ARG A 399 -11.98 11.51 6.75
CA ARG A 399 -12.93 10.55 7.32
C ARG A 399 -12.29 9.62 8.35
N ALA A 400 -11.00 9.76 8.60
CA ALA A 400 -10.21 8.80 9.36
C ALA A 400 -10.26 8.98 10.87
N ASP A 401 -10.71 10.14 11.38
CA ASP A 401 -10.63 10.49 12.81
C ASP A 401 -11.34 9.47 13.72
N THR A 402 -12.40 8.81 13.24
CA THR A 402 -13.14 7.78 13.99
C THR A 402 -12.95 6.37 13.43
N ARG A 403 -11.92 6.13 12.62
CA ARG A 403 -11.71 4.86 11.88
C ARG A 403 -10.34 4.25 12.16
N PRO A 404 -10.17 3.51 13.27
CA PRO A 404 -8.87 3.00 13.72
C PRO A 404 -8.12 2.10 12.72
N ALA A 405 -8.85 1.38 11.87
CA ALA A 405 -8.25 0.53 10.84
C ALA A 405 -7.41 1.31 9.81
N LEU A 406 -7.68 2.62 9.64
CA LEU A 406 -6.98 3.47 8.69
C LEU A 406 -5.75 4.16 9.29
N TRP A 407 -5.62 4.25 10.61
CA TRP A 407 -4.57 5.06 11.27
C TRP A 407 -3.16 4.58 10.92
N SER A 408 -2.86 3.30 11.13
CA SER A 408 -1.58 2.68 10.75
C SER A 408 -1.20 2.89 9.27
N PRO A 409 -2.03 2.52 8.27
CA PRO A 409 -1.68 2.71 6.87
C PRO A 409 -1.62 4.19 6.47
N LEU A 410 -2.47 5.07 7.01
CA LEU A 410 -2.34 6.51 6.77
C LEU A 410 -1.01 7.06 7.29
N ALA A 411 -0.63 6.70 8.52
CA ALA A 411 0.65 7.08 9.10
C ALA A 411 1.82 6.62 8.22
N ALA A 412 1.83 5.35 7.82
CA ALA A 412 2.88 4.79 6.96
C ALA A 412 2.92 5.46 5.58
N GLY A 413 1.76 5.76 4.99
CA GLY A 413 1.65 6.49 3.73
C GLY A 413 2.22 7.92 3.82
N TYR A 414 1.86 8.67 4.86
CA TYR A 414 2.38 10.02 5.09
C TYR A 414 3.89 10.01 5.37
N VAL A 415 4.41 9.05 6.13
CA VAL A 415 5.87 8.85 6.29
C VAL A 415 6.54 8.60 4.93
N LEU A 416 5.95 7.74 4.08
CA LEU A 416 6.50 7.46 2.76
C LEU A 416 6.51 8.69 1.83
N LEU A 417 5.55 9.59 1.96
CA LEU A 417 5.52 10.87 1.22
C LEU A 417 6.47 11.94 1.79
N GLY A 418 7.07 11.67 2.96
CA GLY A 418 7.89 12.63 3.67
C GLY A 418 7.05 13.75 4.27
N GLU A 419 5.93 13.40 4.90
CA GLU A 419 5.03 14.29 5.63
C GLU A 419 4.83 13.79 7.07
N PRO A 420 5.89 13.75 7.89
CA PRO A 420 5.87 13.09 9.19
C PRO A 420 4.90 13.75 10.19
N GLN A 421 4.58 15.04 10.03
CA GLN A 421 3.60 15.72 10.89
C GLN A 421 2.18 15.17 10.70
N HIS A 422 1.75 14.92 9.45
CA HIS A 422 0.46 14.27 9.18
C HIS A 422 0.45 12.83 9.71
N ALA A 423 1.58 12.12 9.63
CA ALA A 423 1.71 10.78 10.19
C ALA A 423 1.58 10.76 11.72
N LEU A 424 2.17 11.74 12.43
CA LEU A 424 2.10 11.83 13.89
C LEU A 424 0.68 11.91 14.40
N LYS A 425 -0.23 12.64 13.73
CA LYS A 425 -1.66 12.71 14.11
C LYS A 425 -2.26 11.30 14.32
N TYR A 426 -1.98 10.38 13.40
CA TYR A 426 -2.53 9.03 13.44
C TYR A 426 -1.79 8.10 14.40
N LEU A 427 -0.47 8.27 14.54
CA LEU A 427 0.31 7.53 15.54
C LEU A 427 -0.07 7.97 16.97
N ASP A 428 -0.32 9.25 17.20
CA ASP A 428 -0.78 9.76 18.48
C ASP A 428 -2.16 9.17 18.85
N ALA A 429 -3.05 9.01 17.88
CA ALA A 429 -4.34 8.33 18.08
C ALA A 429 -4.20 6.84 18.46
N GLU A 430 -3.15 6.17 17.97
CA GLU A 430 -2.85 4.77 18.30
C GLU A 430 -2.11 4.58 19.63
N TRP A 431 -1.66 5.66 20.27
CA TRP A 431 -0.77 5.61 21.44
C TRP A 431 -1.28 4.68 22.54
N THR A 432 -2.53 4.84 22.99
CA THR A 432 -3.09 4.07 24.11
C THR A 432 -3.10 2.56 23.84
N GLN A 433 -3.34 2.16 22.59
CA GLN A 433 -3.45 0.76 22.17
C GLN A 433 -2.09 0.12 21.85
N ARG A 434 -1.16 0.91 21.29
CA ARG A 434 0.10 0.41 20.71
C ARG A 434 1.34 0.75 21.52
N GLN A 435 1.25 1.61 22.54
CA GLN A 435 2.42 2.07 23.29
C GLN A 435 3.26 0.94 23.86
N GLN A 436 2.72 -0.24 24.13
CA GLN A 436 3.47 -1.39 24.64
C GLN A 436 4.30 -2.13 23.57
N ASN A 437 3.97 -1.97 22.29
CA ASN A 437 4.63 -2.65 21.18
C ASN A 437 5.95 -1.94 20.82
N PRO A 438 7.13 -2.58 21.00
CA PRO A 438 8.40 -1.91 20.75
C PRO A 438 8.69 -1.61 19.27
N ALA A 439 8.14 -2.39 18.33
CA ALA A 439 8.32 -2.12 16.90
C ALA A 439 7.54 -0.88 16.47
N TRP A 440 6.34 -0.72 17.03
CA TRP A 440 5.54 0.49 16.83
C TRP A 440 6.23 1.71 17.44
N LEU A 441 6.75 1.61 18.68
CA LEU A 441 7.49 2.69 19.32
C LEU A 441 8.73 3.12 18.54
N ALA A 442 9.43 2.20 17.91
CA ALA A 442 10.57 2.53 17.05
C ALA A 442 10.14 3.34 15.83
N ASN A 443 9.07 2.93 15.14
CA ASN A 443 8.53 3.67 14.00
C ASN A 443 8.00 5.06 14.42
N TYR A 444 7.34 5.13 15.57
CA TYR A 444 6.89 6.39 16.16
C TYR A 444 8.07 7.32 16.48
N ALA A 445 9.15 6.79 17.04
CA ALA A 445 10.37 7.56 17.29
C ALA A 445 11.03 8.07 16.01
N ASP A 446 11.10 7.25 14.96
CA ASP A 446 11.64 7.66 13.67
C ASP A 446 10.80 8.76 13.03
N THR A 447 9.47 8.69 13.17
CA THR A 447 8.54 9.73 12.70
C THR A 447 8.70 11.01 13.52
N LEU A 448 8.84 10.93 14.85
CA LEU A 448 9.11 12.08 15.72
C LEU A 448 10.42 12.79 15.34
N GLU A 449 11.48 12.03 15.05
CA GLU A 449 12.76 12.59 14.62
C GLU A 449 12.63 13.31 13.27
N GLN A 450 11.94 12.70 12.31
CA GLN A 450 11.66 13.32 11.00
C GLN A 450 10.81 14.58 11.14
N ALA A 451 9.88 14.62 12.11
CA ALA A 451 9.06 15.79 12.44
C ALA A 451 9.80 16.85 13.29
N GLY A 452 11.12 16.74 13.46
CA GLY A 452 11.91 17.76 14.17
C GLY A 452 11.89 17.64 15.70
N GLN A 453 11.48 16.50 16.26
CA GLN A 453 11.39 16.25 17.71
C GLN A 453 12.41 15.18 18.20
N PRO A 454 13.73 15.41 18.04
CA PRO A 454 14.75 14.39 18.31
C PRO A 454 14.87 13.98 19.79
N GLN A 455 14.53 14.89 20.72
CA GLN A 455 14.55 14.59 22.15
C GLN A 455 13.48 13.56 22.52
N LEU A 456 12.24 13.78 22.06
CA LEU A 456 11.13 12.85 22.25
C LEU A 456 11.39 11.52 21.53
N ALA A 457 11.90 11.58 20.30
CA ALA A 457 12.32 10.37 19.56
C ALA A 457 13.29 9.51 20.38
N ASN A 458 14.32 10.11 20.99
CA ASN A 458 15.28 9.38 21.80
C ASN A 458 14.67 8.78 23.07
N GLN A 459 13.71 9.46 23.70
CA GLN A 459 12.95 8.89 24.82
C GLN A 459 12.19 7.63 24.39
N GLN A 460 11.50 7.68 23.26
CA GLN A 460 10.74 6.53 22.74
C GLN A 460 11.65 5.38 22.31
N ARG A 461 12.81 5.67 21.70
CA ARG A 461 13.82 4.64 21.37
C ARG A 461 14.33 3.91 22.61
N ARG A 462 14.59 4.63 23.72
CA ARG A 462 15.03 4.02 24.99
C ARG A 462 13.96 3.09 25.55
N LEU A 463 12.70 3.51 25.52
CA LEU A 463 11.58 2.69 25.97
C LEU A 463 11.41 1.43 25.12
N ALA A 464 11.47 1.57 23.79
CA ALA A 464 11.43 0.46 22.85
C ALA A 464 12.60 -0.52 23.11
N PHE A 465 13.81 0.00 23.29
CA PHE A 465 15.01 -0.80 23.55
C PHE A 465 14.89 -1.57 24.87
N ALA A 466 14.49 -0.92 25.96
CA ALA A 466 14.34 -1.57 27.27
C ALA A 466 13.35 -2.75 27.22
N ARG A 467 12.18 -2.54 26.61
CA ARG A 467 11.15 -3.58 26.47
C ARG A 467 11.59 -4.73 25.58
N LEU A 468 12.25 -4.40 24.47
CA LEU A 468 12.70 -5.40 23.51
C LEU A 468 14.03 -6.07 23.93
N ALA A 469 14.74 -5.56 24.94
CA ALA A 469 15.86 -6.25 25.57
C ALA A 469 15.41 -7.22 26.68
N ALA A 470 14.27 -6.96 27.34
CA ALA A 470 13.79 -7.73 28.49
C ALA A 470 13.16 -9.11 28.19
N THR A 471 12.80 -9.41 26.94
CA THR A 471 12.18 -10.70 26.57
C THR A 471 13.22 -11.74 26.14
N LEU A 472 13.13 -12.97 26.65
CA LEU A 472 14.04 -14.08 26.34
C LEU A 472 13.94 -14.53 24.86
N LEU A 473 15.07 -14.97 24.30
CA LEU A 473 15.16 -15.49 22.94
C LEU A 473 14.69 -16.94 22.87
N THR A 474 13.63 -17.21 22.10
CA THR A 474 13.21 -18.57 21.68
C THR A 474 13.86 -18.95 20.32
N PRO A 475 13.71 -20.18 19.80
CA PRO A 475 14.52 -20.69 18.68
C PRO A 475 14.46 -19.85 17.38
N HIS A 476 15.38 -20.16 16.45
CA HIS A 476 15.66 -19.41 15.22
C HIS A 476 14.46 -19.40 14.24
N ASN A 477 13.53 -18.47 14.43
CA ASN A 477 12.43 -18.19 13.52
C ASN A 477 12.53 -16.75 12.96
N GLU A 478 11.67 -16.43 11.99
CA GLU A 478 11.64 -15.12 11.33
C GLU A 478 11.36 -13.96 12.31
N ALA A 479 10.60 -14.22 13.38
CA ALA A 479 10.34 -13.25 14.45
C ALA A 479 11.64 -12.88 15.20
N THR A 480 12.51 -13.85 15.46
CA THR A 480 13.82 -13.63 16.08
C THR A 480 14.75 -12.79 15.17
N ILE A 481 14.70 -12.97 13.84
CA ILE A 481 15.46 -12.15 12.89
C ILE A 481 14.96 -10.70 12.90
N ARG A 482 13.63 -10.49 12.81
CA ARG A 482 13.02 -9.15 12.86
C ARG A 482 13.36 -8.43 14.17
N ARG A 483 13.33 -9.15 15.29
CA ARG A 483 13.70 -8.64 16.62
C ARG A 483 15.16 -8.19 16.67
N LYS A 484 16.10 -9.04 16.22
CA LYS A 484 17.54 -8.70 16.20
C LYS A 484 17.82 -7.46 15.34
N ARG A 485 17.18 -7.38 14.17
CA ARG A 485 17.28 -6.22 13.27
C ARG A 485 16.84 -4.93 13.98
N LEU A 486 15.70 -4.98 14.66
CA LEU A 486 15.15 -3.86 15.41
C LEU A 486 16.05 -3.45 16.59
N LEU A 487 16.58 -4.41 17.36
CA LEU A 487 17.56 -4.14 18.43
C LEU A 487 18.79 -3.43 17.90
N THR A 488 19.37 -3.94 16.80
CA THR A 488 20.56 -3.32 16.20
C THR A 488 20.27 -1.90 15.74
N GLY A 489 19.08 -1.64 15.17
CA GLY A 489 18.65 -0.29 14.79
C GLY A 489 18.60 0.64 16.00
N LEU A 490 17.83 0.26 17.03
CA LEU A 490 17.71 1.05 18.26
C LEU A 490 19.07 1.26 18.96
N ALA A 491 19.89 0.21 19.08
CA ALA A 491 21.21 0.30 19.67
C ALA A 491 22.13 1.25 18.90
N SER A 492 22.07 1.26 17.56
CA SER A 492 22.91 2.13 16.74
C SER A 492 22.61 3.62 16.91
N HIS A 493 21.37 3.98 17.26
CA HIS A 493 20.99 5.35 17.61
C HIS A 493 21.29 5.71 19.07
N LEU A 494 21.13 4.75 20.00
CA LEU A 494 21.25 5.00 21.45
C LEU A 494 22.68 4.87 22.00
N LEU A 495 23.52 4.05 21.37
CA LEU A 495 24.87 3.69 21.84
C LEU A 495 25.92 3.92 20.74
N PRO A 496 26.19 5.18 20.35
CA PRO A 496 27.13 5.50 19.28
C PRO A 496 28.57 5.08 19.62
N GLY A 497 29.43 4.97 18.61
CA GLY A 497 30.82 4.50 18.76
C GLY A 497 30.96 2.98 18.73
N ASP A 498 31.91 2.43 19.48
CA ASP A 498 32.25 0.99 19.49
C ASP A 498 31.06 0.04 19.78
N PRO A 499 30.11 0.36 20.68
CA PRO A 499 28.96 -0.51 20.92
C PRO A 499 28.09 -0.70 19.67
N ALA A 500 27.78 0.38 18.93
CA ALA A 500 27.02 0.31 17.68
C ALA A 500 27.73 -0.56 16.63
N HIS A 501 29.06 -0.45 16.52
CA HIS A 501 29.86 -1.25 15.60
C HIS A 501 29.70 -2.77 15.87
N ARG A 502 29.73 -3.19 17.15
CA ARG A 502 29.55 -4.62 17.51
C ARG A 502 28.16 -5.14 17.13
N TRP A 503 27.11 -4.33 17.33
CA TRP A 503 25.75 -4.70 16.96
C TRP A 503 25.58 -4.85 15.45
N ILE A 504 26.15 -3.91 14.68
CA ILE A 504 26.13 -3.96 13.21
C ILE A 504 26.98 -5.12 12.69
N GLN A 505 28.14 -5.39 13.28
CA GLN A 505 29.01 -6.51 12.89
C GLN A 505 28.31 -7.85 13.06
N ARG A 506 27.62 -8.09 14.19
CA ARG A 506 26.81 -9.31 14.39
C ARG A 506 25.68 -9.42 13.36
N LEU A 507 25.03 -8.31 13.01
CA LEU A 507 23.99 -8.29 11.99
C LEU A 507 24.55 -8.56 10.58
N ALA A 508 25.76 -8.08 10.30
CA ALA A 508 26.46 -8.24 9.02
C ALA A 508 27.00 -9.66 8.78
N GLN A 509 27.14 -10.50 9.82
CA GLN A 509 27.56 -11.90 9.67
C GLN A 509 26.52 -12.75 8.93
N HIS A 510 25.23 -12.41 9.03
CA HIS A 510 24.14 -13.15 8.38
C HIS A 510 23.08 -12.21 7.74
N PRO A 511 23.41 -11.50 6.63
CA PRO A 511 22.52 -10.54 6.00
C PRO A 511 21.47 -11.23 5.10
N GLN A 512 20.56 -11.99 5.72
CA GLN A 512 19.66 -12.90 5.02
C GLN A 512 18.61 -12.18 4.15
N ASN A 513 18.12 -11.01 4.57
CA ASN A 513 17.09 -10.26 3.84
C ASN A 513 17.56 -8.87 3.37
N GLU A 514 16.86 -8.31 2.38
CA GLU A 514 17.18 -7.00 1.79
C GLU A 514 17.16 -5.87 2.81
N GLN A 515 16.16 -5.85 3.69
CA GLN A 515 16.02 -4.83 4.73
C GLN A 515 17.26 -4.75 5.64
N THR A 516 17.85 -5.89 6.00
CA THR A 516 19.08 -5.94 6.79
C THR A 516 20.27 -5.39 6.01
N ARG A 517 20.38 -5.73 4.71
CA ARG A 517 21.43 -5.19 3.83
C ARG A 517 21.36 -3.67 3.73
N VAL A 518 20.15 -3.13 3.58
CA VAL A 518 19.88 -1.70 3.47
C VAL A 518 20.15 -0.98 4.79
N GLN A 519 19.76 -1.55 5.93
CA GLN A 519 20.02 -0.94 7.24
C GLN A 519 21.52 -0.79 7.54
N ILE A 520 22.32 -1.82 7.23
CA ILE A 520 23.78 -1.75 7.41
C ILE A 520 24.37 -0.67 6.49
N LEU A 521 23.88 -0.57 5.25
CA LEU A 521 24.29 0.48 4.32
C LEU A 521 23.93 1.87 4.85
N ALA A 522 22.69 2.07 5.32
CA ALA A 522 22.22 3.33 5.90
C ALA A 522 23.09 3.77 7.08
N TRP A 523 23.37 2.84 8.00
CA TRP A 523 24.24 3.11 9.14
C TRP A 523 25.66 3.49 8.68
N SER A 524 26.23 2.77 7.71
CA SER A 524 27.58 3.08 7.20
C SER A 524 27.67 4.46 6.53
N LEU A 525 26.61 4.89 5.84
CA LEU A 525 26.54 6.22 5.23
C LEU A 525 26.45 7.33 6.28
N ASN A 526 25.74 7.10 7.38
CA ASN A 526 25.59 8.09 8.46
C ASN A 526 26.88 8.32 9.28
N GLN A 527 27.78 7.34 9.35
CA GLN A 527 29.06 7.48 10.08
C GLN A 527 30.11 8.33 9.36
N SER A 528 29.80 8.87 8.17
CA SER A 528 30.75 9.59 7.30
C SER A 528 31.97 8.75 6.87
N ASP A 529 31.94 7.42 7.06
CA ASP A 529 32.95 6.49 6.56
C ASP A 529 32.54 5.96 5.18
N GLY A 530 32.87 6.74 4.16
CA GLY A 530 32.63 6.37 2.77
C GLY A 530 33.36 5.09 2.32
N ALA A 531 34.41 4.63 3.02
CA ALA A 531 35.09 3.39 2.67
C ALA A 531 34.26 2.16 3.07
N LEU A 532 33.70 2.17 4.28
CA LEU A 532 32.88 1.08 4.80
C LEU A 532 31.60 0.90 3.98
N ALA A 533 30.93 2.01 3.62
CA ALA A 533 29.73 1.99 2.78
C ALA A 533 30.01 1.41 1.37
N ARG A 534 31.15 1.75 0.77
CA ARG A 534 31.59 1.22 -0.54
C ARG A 534 31.88 -0.28 -0.48
N LEU A 535 32.58 -0.73 0.55
CA LEU A 535 32.92 -2.14 0.73
C LEU A 535 31.65 -2.97 0.93
N TRP A 536 30.72 -2.48 1.75
CA TRP A 536 29.42 -3.13 1.95
C TRP A 536 28.59 -3.20 0.67
N ARG A 537 28.49 -2.09 -0.08
CA ARG A 537 27.83 -2.06 -1.39
C ARG A 537 28.39 -3.13 -2.33
N ARG A 538 29.72 -3.18 -2.48
CA ARG A 538 30.41 -4.13 -3.38
C ARG A 538 30.18 -5.58 -2.98
N ARG A 539 30.15 -5.90 -1.69
CA ARG A 539 29.95 -7.26 -1.20
C ARG A 539 28.50 -7.73 -1.34
N THR A 540 27.55 -6.82 -1.15
CA THR A 540 26.19 -7.21 -0.75
C THR A 540 25.12 -6.83 -1.79
N PHE A 541 25.40 -5.86 -2.67
CA PHE A 541 24.48 -5.36 -3.69
C PHE A 541 24.96 -5.64 -5.13
N ILE A 542 25.54 -6.84 -5.35
CA ILE A 542 26.03 -7.26 -6.68
C ILE A 542 24.87 -7.61 -7.62
N LYS A 543 23.91 -8.40 -7.13
CA LYS A 543 22.76 -8.89 -7.93
C LYS A 543 21.62 -7.88 -8.01
N THR A 544 21.47 -7.05 -6.99
CA THR A 544 20.41 -6.05 -6.87
C THR A 544 21.02 -4.72 -6.45
N PRO A 545 20.78 -3.61 -7.17
CA PRO A 545 21.30 -2.31 -6.80
C PRO A 545 20.70 -1.83 -5.47
N PRO A 546 21.41 -1.01 -4.68
CA PRO A 546 20.84 -0.45 -3.47
C PRO A 546 19.71 0.55 -3.79
N PRO A 547 18.88 0.94 -2.81
CA PRO A 547 17.83 1.93 -3.02
C PRO A 547 18.33 3.26 -3.60
N ALA A 548 17.48 3.98 -4.32
CA ALA A 548 17.86 5.21 -5.03
C ALA A 548 18.47 6.28 -4.11
N TRP A 549 17.92 6.45 -2.90
CA TRP A 549 18.48 7.37 -1.90
C TRP A 549 19.91 6.99 -1.51
N ALA A 550 20.21 5.70 -1.32
CA ALA A 550 21.53 5.23 -0.93
C ALA A 550 22.54 5.38 -2.07
N GLN A 551 22.09 5.16 -3.32
CA GLN A 551 22.90 5.45 -4.51
C GLN A 551 23.24 6.94 -4.59
N LEU A 552 22.29 7.82 -4.28
CA LEU A 552 22.52 9.26 -4.28
C LEU A 552 23.51 9.68 -3.19
N SER A 553 23.34 9.21 -1.95
CA SER A 553 24.28 9.52 -0.86
C SER A 553 25.70 9.04 -1.17
N LEU A 554 25.84 7.84 -1.76
CA LEU A 554 27.13 7.34 -2.24
C LEU A 554 27.70 8.22 -3.37
N ALA A 555 26.87 8.60 -4.34
CA ALA A 555 27.31 9.46 -5.44
C ALA A 555 27.77 10.84 -4.95
N LEU A 556 27.08 11.42 -3.96
CA LEU A 556 27.48 12.68 -3.33
C LEU A 556 28.79 12.52 -2.54
N GLY A 557 28.94 11.45 -1.77
CA GLY A 557 30.17 11.17 -1.02
C GLY A 557 31.38 10.86 -1.92
N GLU A 558 31.16 10.27 -3.09
CA GLU A 558 32.18 9.97 -4.10
C GLU A 558 32.44 11.15 -5.07
N ASN A 559 31.72 12.25 -4.91
CA ASN A 559 31.73 13.39 -5.84
C ASN A 559 31.43 12.98 -7.31
N ASN A 560 30.61 11.94 -7.49
CA ASN A 560 30.24 11.37 -8.79
C ASN A 560 29.01 12.11 -9.36
N ALA A 561 29.28 13.29 -9.94
CA ALA A 561 28.27 14.15 -10.52
C ALA A 561 27.39 13.43 -11.57
N SER A 562 27.98 12.56 -12.40
CA SER A 562 27.25 11.84 -13.45
C SER A 562 26.16 10.91 -12.90
N THR A 563 26.44 10.24 -11.79
CA THR A 563 25.48 9.32 -11.15
C THR A 563 24.39 10.11 -10.42
N ALA A 564 24.77 11.20 -9.73
CA ALA A 564 23.81 12.09 -9.08
C ALA A 564 22.85 12.72 -10.09
N ALA A 565 23.36 13.22 -11.24
CA ALA A 565 22.54 13.79 -12.31
C ALA A 565 21.54 12.77 -12.87
N ARG A 566 22.00 11.57 -13.22
CA ARG A 566 21.14 10.49 -13.73
C ARG A 566 20.03 10.12 -12.75
N LEU A 567 20.34 10.05 -11.45
CA LEU A 567 19.35 9.74 -10.42
C LEU A 567 18.29 10.84 -10.29
N LEU A 568 18.69 12.11 -10.36
CA LEU A 568 17.76 13.24 -10.34
C LEU A 568 16.88 13.28 -11.59
N GLU A 569 17.38 12.93 -12.77
CA GLU A 569 16.59 12.92 -14.00
C GLU A 569 15.60 11.76 -14.07
N THR A 570 16.06 10.55 -13.70
CA THR A 570 15.29 9.31 -13.94
C THR A 570 14.50 8.82 -12.74
N ARG A 571 14.85 9.24 -11.52
CA ARG A 571 14.30 8.71 -10.26
C ARG A 571 13.99 9.78 -9.22
N LEU A 572 13.72 11.03 -9.62
CA LEU A 572 13.47 12.14 -8.69
C LEU A 572 12.41 11.81 -7.64
N SER A 573 11.30 11.20 -8.05
CA SER A 573 10.18 10.83 -7.18
C SER A 573 10.54 9.78 -6.12
N ALA A 574 11.57 8.97 -6.36
CA ALA A 574 12.05 7.94 -5.44
C ALA A 574 13.12 8.47 -4.46
N LEU A 575 13.56 9.73 -4.61
CA LEU A 575 14.59 10.34 -3.77
C LEU A 575 13.96 11.15 -2.62
N PRO A 576 14.61 11.21 -1.44
CA PRO A 576 14.26 12.18 -0.40
C PRO A 576 14.43 13.60 -0.95
N LYS A 577 13.40 14.44 -0.81
CA LYS A 577 13.40 15.82 -1.35
C LYS A 577 14.62 16.62 -0.90
N ARG A 578 15.07 16.40 0.36
CA ARG A 578 16.20 17.14 0.94
C ARG A 578 17.52 16.76 0.29
N ASP A 579 17.76 15.46 0.11
CA ASP A 579 18.97 14.95 -0.54
C ASP A 579 18.97 15.30 -2.02
N ALA A 580 17.82 15.21 -2.69
CA ALA A 580 17.65 15.64 -4.06
C ALA A 580 17.93 17.14 -4.23
N SER A 581 17.49 17.99 -3.29
CA SER A 581 17.81 19.42 -3.27
C SER A 581 19.31 19.65 -3.09
N THR A 582 19.98 18.90 -2.20
CA THR A 582 21.45 18.97 -2.01
C THR A 582 22.21 18.52 -3.25
N ALA A 583 21.76 17.45 -3.90
CA ALA A 583 22.37 16.97 -5.12
C ALA A 583 22.17 17.94 -6.29
N ALA A 584 20.98 18.50 -6.44
CA ALA A 584 20.72 19.51 -7.45
C ALA A 584 21.59 20.76 -7.22
N GLU A 585 21.77 21.16 -5.97
CA GLU A 585 22.67 22.27 -5.59
C GLU A 585 24.13 21.97 -5.93
N SER A 586 24.65 20.78 -5.59
CA SER A 586 26.03 20.39 -5.89
C SER A 586 26.33 20.23 -7.39
N LEU A 587 25.31 19.91 -8.19
CA LEU A 587 25.39 19.85 -9.66
C LEU A 587 25.22 21.23 -10.32
N GLY A 588 24.95 22.29 -9.55
CA GLY A 588 24.69 23.63 -10.08
C GLY A 588 23.28 23.80 -10.69
N TRP A 589 22.38 22.83 -10.51
CA TRP A 589 20.99 22.86 -10.96
C TRP A 589 20.12 23.66 -10.00
N ALA A 590 20.49 24.93 -9.80
CA ALA A 590 19.88 25.81 -8.83
C ALA A 590 18.36 25.97 -8.95
N PRO A 591 17.74 26.06 -10.15
CA PRO A 591 16.28 26.12 -10.27
C PRO A 591 15.60 24.89 -9.66
N LEU A 592 16.11 23.69 -9.92
CA LEU A 592 15.60 22.44 -9.35
C LEU A 592 15.81 22.40 -7.84
N ALA A 593 17.01 22.74 -7.37
CA ALA A 593 17.32 22.77 -5.93
C ALA A 593 16.37 23.69 -5.15
N THR A 594 16.10 24.88 -5.71
CA THR A 594 15.18 25.88 -5.14
C THR A 594 13.73 25.40 -5.17
N THR A 595 13.30 24.78 -6.26
CA THR A 595 11.95 24.20 -6.40
C THR A 595 11.72 23.09 -5.38
N LEU A 596 12.69 22.18 -5.22
CA LEU A 596 12.61 21.10 -4.22
C LEU A 596 12.57 21.64 -2.79
N ALA A 597 13.35 22.70 -2.50
CA ALA A 597 13.31 23.37 -1.20
C ALA A 597 11.98 24.09 -0.94
N PHE A 598 11.39 24.72 -1.98
CA PHE A 598 10.07 25.35 -1.90
C PHE A 598 8.96 24.33 -1.68
N GLN A 599 8.99 23.20 -2.38
CA GLN A 599 8.04 22.11 -2.20
C GLN A 599 8.15 21.51 -0.80
N GLY A 600 9.38 21.32 -0.28
CA GLY A 600 9.60 20.90 1.11
C GLY A 600 9.01 21.91 2.11
N MET A 601 9.24 23.21 1.91
CA MET A 601 8.69 24.28 2.74
C MET A 601 7.15 24.35 2.69
N ARG A 602 6.52 24.09 1.54
CA ARG A 602 5.05 24.05 1.42
C ARG A 602 4.44 22.84 2.10
N GLY A 603 5.09 21.68 2.01
CA GLY A 603 4.61 20.46 2.66
C GLY A 603 4.79 20.48 4.18
N GLU A 604 5.86 21.13 4.67
CA GLU A 604 6.20 21.20 6.09
C GLU A 604 6.46 22.68 6.50
N PRO A 605 5.42 23.52 6.56
CA PRO A 605 5.57 24.95 6.80
C PRO A 605 6.19 25.27 8.16
N ASP A 606 6.01 24.42 9.16
CA ASP A 606 6.53 24.60 10.52
C ASP A 606 8.01 24.21 10.66
N GLU A 607 8.57 23.46 9.70
CA GLU A 607 9.96 23.01 9.78
C GLU A 607 10.94 24.15 9.43
N PRO A 608 11.77 24.62 10.39
CA PRO A 608 12.66 25.76 10.16
C PRO A 608 13.73 25.48 9.10
N GLN A 609 14.15 24.22 8.94
CA GLN A 609 15.22 23.81 8.04
C GLN A 609 14.86 24.03 6.57
N TRP A 610 13.61 23.73 6.18
CA TRP A 610 13.15 23.97 4.81
C TRP A 610 13.08 25.45 4.47
N ARG A 611 12.54 26.27 5.39
CA ARG A 611 12.51 27.73 5.25
C ARG A 611 13.92 28.31 5.13
N GLN A 612 14.86 27.83 5.94
CA GLN A 612 16.26 28.26 5.87
C GLN A 612 16.88 27.86 4.53
N ARG A 613 16.69 26.62 4.08
CA ARG A 613 17.24 26.13 2.81
C ARG A 613 16.68 26.89 1.61
N PHE A 614 15.36 27.06 1.56
CA PHE A 614 14.71 27.82 0.50
C PHE A 614 15.26 29.25 0.44
N ARG A 615 15.36 29.95 1.58
CA ARG A 615 15.93 31.30 1.64
C ARG A 615 17.38 31.37 1.15
N THR A 616 18.23 30.43 1.55
CA THR A 616 19.63 30.37 1.11
C THR A 616 19.75 30.16 -0.40
N LEU A 617 18.82 29.43 -1.02
CA LEU A 617 18.83 29.15 -2.45
C LEU A 617 18.13 30.25 -3.27
N ALA A 618 17.03 30.79 -2.77
CA ALA A 618 16.18 31.74 -3.50
C ALA A 618 16.74 33.16 -3.47
N ILE A 619 17.10 33.69 -2.28
CA ILE A 619 17.43 35.12 -2.11
C ILE A 619 18.62 35.57 -2.98
N PRO A 620 19.74 34.81 -3.08
CA PRO A 620 20.83 35.21 -3.95
C PRO A 620 20.43 35.30 -5.44
N ARG A 621 19.33 34.64 -5.83
CA ARG A 621 18.82 34.49 -7.20
C ARG A 621 17.52 35.27 -7.43
N SER A 622 17.12 36.10 -6.48
CA SER A 622 15.98 36.99 -6.60
C SER A 622 16.35 38.29 -7.29
N ASP A 623 15.38 38.88 -7.95
CA ASP A 623 15.41 40.29 -8.30
C ASP A 623 15.29 41.12 -7.01
N ALA A 624 15.83 42.34 -7.04
CA ALA A 624 15.79 43.20 -5.87
C ALA A 624 15.67 44.67 -6.24
N LEU A 625 14.83 45.38 -5.50
CA LEU A 625 14.77 46.84 -5.50
C LEU A 625 15.25 47.34 -4.15
N GLY A 626 16.04 48.39 -4.13
CA GLY A 626 16.55 48.96 -2.90
C GLY A 626 16.69 50.46 -2.95
N ALA A 627 16.60 51.05 -1.76
CA ALA A 627 16.82 52.45 -1.51
C ALA A 627 17.75 52.59 -0.31
N ASN A 628 18.68 53.55 -0.35
CA ASN A 628 19.49 53.89 0.81
C ASN A 628 19.59 55.39 0.97
N THR A 629 19.59 55.83 2.23
CA THR A 629 19.96 57.20 2.59
C THR A 629 21.27 57.19 3.36
N ARG A 630 22.16 58.12 3.01
CA ARG A 630 23.50 58.24 3.58
C ARG A 630 23.73 59.68 4.02
N PHE A 631 24.08 59.85 5.29
CA PHE A 631 24.51 61.13 5.85
C PHE A 631 25.96 61.00 6.27
N THR A 632 26.84 61.81 5.67
CA THR A 632 28.28 61.78 5.92
C THR A 632 28.75 63.15 6.36
N GLN A 633 29.61 63.17 7.39
CA GLN A 633 30.35 64.33 7.84
C GLN A 633 31.83 63.97 7.93
N ALA A 634 32.69 64.72 7.21
CA ALA A 634 34.13 64.48 7.14
C ALA A 634 34.89 65.69 6.55
N ASN A 635 36.00 66.13 7.16
CA ASN A 635 36.90 67.18 6.65
C ASN A 635 36.20 68.41 6.05
N GLY A 636 35.34 69.08 6.83
CA GLY A 636 34.62 70.26 6.38
C GLY A 636 33.48 69.98 5.38
N LEU A 637 33.23 68.73 5.00
CA LEU A 637 32.12 68.33 4.13
C LEU A 637 30.99 67.70 4.93
N ARG A 638 29.77 68.18 4.68
CA ARG A 638 28.52 67.50 5.02
C ARG A 638 27.81 67.09 3.74
N GLN A 639 27.40 65.81 3.67
CA GLN A 639 26.70 65.26 2.54
C GLN A 639 25.47 64.45 2.98
N SER A 640 24.33 64.68 2.35
CA SER A 640 23.10 63.90 2.53
C SER A 640 22.64 63.38 1.18
N GLY A 641 22.58 62.06 1.03
CA GLY A 641 22.31 61.42 -0.26
C GLY A 641 21.24 60.34 -0.21
N LEU A 642 20.50 60.23 -1.31
CA LEU A 642 19.58 59.15 -1.61
C LEU A 642 20.14 58.34 -2.77
N GLY A 643 20.16 57.02 -2.61
CA GLY A 643 20.54 56.07 -3.65
C GLY A 643 19.42 55.09 -3.92
N LEU A 644 19.14 54.83 -5.20
CA LEU A 644 18.25 53.77 -5.66
C LEU A 644 19.07 52.70 -6.38
N ASN A 645 18.76 51.44 -6.13
CA ASN A 645 19.39 50.31 -6.79
C ASN A 645 18.35 49.28 -7.24
N ALA A 646 18.51 48.75 -8.44
CA ALA A 646 17.72 47.66 -8.97
C ALA A 646 18.64 46.53 -9.41
N ARG A 647 18.28 45.29 -9.11
CA ARG A 647 18.92 44.08 -9.60
C ARG A 647 17.87 43.27 -10.36
N HIS A 648 18.23 42.85 -11.56
CA HIS A 648 17.38 42.01 -12.39
C HIS A 648 18.19 40.88 -13.02
N TRP A 649 17.66 39.66 -12.98
CA TRP A 649 18.23 38.49 -13.65
C TRP A 649 17.75 38.44 -15.10
N LEU A 650 18.65 38.75 -16.05
CA LEU A 650 18.34 38.71 -17.49
C LEU A 650 18.23 37.28 -18.01
N ALA A 651 19.04 36.36 -17.46
CA ALA A 651 19.07 34.95 -17.79
C ALA A 651 19.74 34.17 -16.65
N PRO A 652 19.65 32.83 -16.59
CA PRO A 652 20.42 32.03 -15.64
C PRO A 652 21.92 32.37 -15.69
N GLY A 653 22.44 32.90 -14.58
CA GLY A 653 23.82 33.33 -14.44
C GLY A 653 24.16 34.69 -15.05
N ILE A 654 23.19 35.50 -15.49
CA ILE A 654 23.41 36.88 -15.99
C ILE A 654 22.57 37.85 -15.17
N ILE A 655 23.24 38.82 -14.54
CA ILE A 655 22.64 39.79 -13.63
C ILE A 655 22.90 41.20 -14.16
N LEU A 656 21.87 42.04 -14.21
CA LEU A 656 21.97 43.47 -14.44
C LEU A 656 21.69 44.21 -13.13
N ASP A 657 22.67 44.95 -12.63
CA ASP A 657 22.49 45.90 -11.53
C ASP A 657 22.46 47.33 -12.11
N ALA A 658 21.44 48.11 -11.75
CA ALA A 658 21.32 49.52 -12.05
C ALA A 658 21.36 50.33 -10.75
N ARG A 659 22.08 51.46 -10.76
CA ARG A 659 22.23 52.34 -9.59
C ARG A 659 22.16 53.79 -9.99
N ILE A 660 21.44 54.58 -9.21
CA ILE A 660 21.38 56.04 -9.32
C ILE A 660 21.53 56.62 -7.92
N GLU A 661 22.38 57.63 -7.76
CA GLU A 661 22.55 58.36 -6.52
C GLU A 661 22.48 59.86 -6.75
N GLN A 662 21.85 60.55 -5.82
CA GLN A 662 21.88 62.00 -5.73
C GLN A 662 22.19 62.39 -4.29
N ALA A 663 23.10 63.34 -4.10
CA ALA A 663 23.38 63.87 -2.77
C ALA A 663 23.53 65.39 -2.76
N ALA A 664 22.98 66.03 -1.74
CA ALA A 664 23.25 67.40 -1.41
C ALA A 664 24.57 67.51 -0.66
N GLN A 665 25.39 68.50 -0.99
CA GLN A 665 26.69 68.76 -0.41
C GLN A 665 26.74 70.19 0.13
N SER A 666 27.32 70.36 1.31
CA SER A 666 27.55 71.66 1.94
C SER A 666 28.85 71.65 2.72
N VAL A 667 29.49 72.81 2.85
CA VAL A 667 30.67 73.00 3.69
C VAL A 667 30.23 73.30 5.12
N ASP A 668 30.76 72.59 6.12
CA ASP A 668 30.51 72.88 7.53
C ASP A 668 31.71 73.51 8.27
N ASP A 669 32.91 73.47 7.67
CA ASP A 669 34.08 74.23 8.10
C ASP A 669 34.87 74.78 6.88
N SER A 670 34.76 76.09 6.64
CA SER A 670 35.40 76.77 5.50
C SER A 670 36.93 76.88 5.61
N ASN A 671 37.51 76.58 6.78
CA ASN A 671 38.96 76.50 6.93
C ASN A 671 39.53 75.16 6.44
N GLN A 672 38.69 74.14 6.31
CA GLN A 672 39.08 72.79 5.87
C GLN A 672 38.74 72.52 4.40
N LEU A 673 37.69 73.14 3.87
CA LEU A 673 37.22 72.91 2.50
C LEU A 673 36.68 74.20 1.86
N GLY A 674 37.04 74.45 0.61
CA GLY A 674 36.50 75.54 -0.20
C GLY A 674 35.09 75.26 -0.76
N VAL A 675 34.64 76.05 -1.73
CA VAL A 675 33.28 76.00 -2.28
C VAL A 675 33.03 74.71 -3.06
N VAL A 676 32.06 73.92 -2.60
CA VAL A 676 31.62 72.67 -3.23
C VAL A 676 30.34 72.87 -4.07
N PRO A 677 30.10 72.06 -5.12
CA PRO A 677 28.79 71.97 -5.76
C PRO A 677 27.70 71.65 -4.75
N ALA A 678 26.51 72.26 -4.89
CA ALA A 678 25.40 71.97 -3.99
C ALA A 678 24.84 70.54 -4.14
N THR A 679 25.00 69.93 -5.31
CA THR A 679 24.50 68.57 -5.59
C THR A 679 25.48 67.76 -6.41
N VAL A 680 25.64 66.50 -6.04
CA VAL A 680 26.29 65.46 -6.85
C VAL A 680 25.26 64.47 -7.36
N ARG A 681 25.40 64.04 -8.61
CA ARG A 681 24.55 63.01 -9.23
C ARG A 681 25.43 61.97 -9.89
N THR A 682 25.15 60.69 -9.65
CA THR A 682 25.85 59.58 -10.29
C THR A 682 24.86 58.51 -10.73
N GLY A 683 25.21 57.80 -11.79
CA GLY A 683 24.43 56.69 -12.31
C GLY A 683 25.33 55.66 -12.96
N GLY A 684 24.91 54.40 -12.92
CA GLY A 684 25.66 53.33 -13.56
C GLY A 684 24.88 52.04 -13.71
N LEU A 685 25.32 51.25 -14.66
CA LEU A 685 24.87 49.89 -14.94
C LEU A 685 26.05 48.94 -14.76
N ARG A 686 25.79 47.76 -14.21
CA ARG A 686 26.74 46.66 -14.11
C ARG A 686 26.10 45.39 -14.61
N LEU A 687 26.75 44.73 -15.56
CA LEU A 687 26.39 43.41 -16.05
C LEU A 687 27.35 42.38 -15.45
N THR A 688 26.82 41.36 -14.78
CA THR A 688 27.60 40.29 -14.14
C THR A 688 27.25 38.93 -14.73
N ARG A 689 28.26 38.18 -15.17
CA ARG A 689 28.15 36.78 -15.61
C ARG A 689 28.73 35.86 -14.53
N THR A 690 27.91 34.95 -14.00
CA THR A 690 28.37 33.85 -13.15
C THR A 690 29.06 32.79 -14.01
N LEU A 691 30.24 32.34 -13.57
CA LEU A 691 31.05 31.32 -14.23
C LEU A 691 31.12 30.07 -13.33
N ALA A 692 31.53 28.93 -13.89
CA ALA A 692 31.65 27.68 -13.11
C ALA A 692 32.63 27.79 -11.93
N ARG A 693 33.65 28.65 -12.03
CA ARG A 693 34.66 28.90 -11.00
C ARG A 693 34.87 30.40 -10.75
N GLY A 694 33.78 31.15 -10.61
CA GLY A 694 33.84 32.57 -10.24
C GLY A 694 32.85 33.45 -11.00
N SER A 695 33.25 34.67 -11.35
CA SER A 695 32.38 35.65 -12.00
C SER A 695 33.17 36.68 -12.81
N ALA A 696 32.56 37.23 -13.85
CA ALA A 696 33.06 38.40 -14.55
C ALA A 696 31.99 39.48 -14.57
N SER A 697 32.36 40.74 -14.36
CA SER A 697 31.45 41.87 -14.47
C SER A 697 32.04 43.00 -15.30
N PHE A 698 31.17 43.70 -15.99
CA PHE A 698 31.47 44.94 -16.70
C PHE A 698 30.53 46.03 -16.18
N SER A 699 31.04 47.25 -16.05
CA SER A 699 30.26 48.38 -15.56
C SER A 699 30.54 49.63 -16.37
N LEU A 700 29.48 50.40 -16.59
CA LEU A 700 29.50 51.72 -17.22
C LEU A 700 28.68 52.67 -16.38
N GLY A 701 29.13 53.91 -16.29
CA GLY A 701 28.42 54.92 -15.55
C GLY A 701 29.05 56.29 -15.71
N GLY A 702 28.70 57.18 -14.80
CA GLY A 702 29.20 58.53 -14.80
C GLY A 702 28.40 59.38 -13.84
N GLY A 703 28.67 60.68 -13.89
CA GLY A 703 27.99 61.62 -13.05
C GLY A 703 28.47 63.04 -13.27
N ARG A 704 27.93 63.91 -12.43
CA ARG A 704 28.31 65.31 -12.38
C ARG A 704 28.55 65.70 -10.94
N ASN A 705 29.73 66.25 -10.68
CA ASN A 705 30.01 66.96 -9.44
C ASN A 705 30.68 68.30 -9.75
N VAL A 706 32.01 68.33 -9.82
CA VAL A 706 32.74 69.53 -10.26
C VAL A 706 32.58 69.76 -11.75
N ALA A 707 32.70 68.67 -12.52
CA ALA A 707 32.39 68.61 -13.93
C ALA A 707 31.73 67.26 -14.25
N ASP A 708 31.24 67.11 -15.48
CA ASP A 708 30.74 65.82 -15.97
C ASP A 708 31.89 64.83 -16.15
N TYR A 709 31.64 63.57 -15.85
CA TYR A 709 32.62 62.49 -16.02
C TYR A 709 31.94 61.16 -16.34
N ALA A 710 32.68 60.30 -17.03
CA ALA A 710 32.29 58.93 -17.33
C ALA A 710 33.14 57.94 -16.53
N GLN A 711 32.56 56.77 -16.27
CA GLN A 711 33.18 55.65 -15.56
C GLN A 711 33.02 54.39 -16.37
N ALA A 712 34.07 53.58 -16.41
CA ALA A 712 34.03 52.23 -16.96
C ALA A 712 34.83 51.30 -16.07
N GLY A 713 34.42 50.05 -15.95
CA GLY A 713 35.19 49.08 -15.17
C GLY A 713 34.88 47.65 -15.54
N ALA A 714 35.85 46.77 -15.29
CA ALA A 714 35.72 45.34 -15.43
C ALA A 714 36.27 44.66 -14.18
N ASP A 715 35.55 43.66 -13.67
CA ASP A 715 35.99 42.82 -12.56
C ASP A 715 35.98 41.36 -12.97
N TRP A 716 36.98 40.62 -12.51
CA TRP A 716 37.09 39.19 -12.71
C TRP A 716 37.43 38.53 -11.37
N ARG A 717 36.65 37.53 -10.99
CA ARG A 717 36.88 36.67 -9.83
C ARG A 717 37.06 35.24 -10.33
N HIS A 718 38.08 34.57 -9.82
CA HIS A 718 38.32 33.15 -10.08
C HIS A 718 38.56 32.38 -8.79
N ASP A 719 37.85 31.26 -8.64
CA ASP A 719 38.01 30.33 -7.53
C ASP A 719 38.85 29.12 -8.00
N TRP A 720 40.14 29.11 -7.65
CA TRP A 720 41.10 28.11 -8.13
C TRP A 720 40.83 26.73 -7.52
N ASN A 721 40.51 26.72 -6.23
CA ASN A 721 40.15 25.56 -5.44
C ASN A 721 39.31 26.00 -4.23
N GLY A 722 38.96 25.09 -3.33
CA GLY A 722 38.19 25.41 -2.12
C GLY A 722 38.88 26.33 -1.10
N ARG A 723 40.13 26.73 -1.33
CA ARG A 723 40.92 27.57 -0.41
C ARG A 723 41.39 28.89 -1.01
N LEU A 724 41.72 28.94 -2.30
CA LEU A 724 42.29 30.11 -2.97
C LEU A 724 41.31 30.69 -3.99
N SER A 725 41.04 31.99 -3.85
CA SER A 725 40.33 32.79 -4.86
C SER A 725 41.11 34.05 -5.19
N SER A 726 41.07 34.48 -6.45
CA SER A 726 41.75 35.67 -6.94
C SER A 726 40.75 36.65 -7.55
N THR A 727 41.06 37.94 -7.47
CA THR A 727 40.28 39.03 -8.06
C THR A 727 41.18 39.95 -8.86
N LEU A 728 40.76 40.33 -10.06
CA LEU A 728 41.36 41.39 -10.86
C LEU A 728 40.27 42.42 -11.17
N SER A 729 40.51 43.68 -10.86
CA SER A 729 39.58 44.76 -11.21
C SER A 729 40.32 45.89 -11.91
N VAL A 730 39.75 46.39 -12.99
CA VAL A 730 40.23 47.57 -13.73
C VAL A 730 39.10 48.58 -13.74
N ALA A 731 39.38 49.82 -13.35
CA ALA A 731 38.41 50.89 -13.32
C ALA A 731 39.00 52.18 -13.88
N PHE A 732 38.24 52.85 -14.74
CA PHE A 732 38.54 54.16 -15.30
C PHE A 732 37.53 55.18 -14.80
N GLY A 733 37.99 56.35 -14.39
CA GLY A 733 37.15 57.42 -13.88
C GLY A 733 36.52 57.13 -12.50
N ALA A 734 36.99 56.13 -11.75
CA ALA A 734 36.40 55.76 -10.48
C ALA A 734 36.50 56.91 -9.45
N THR A 735 35.57 56.98 -8.51
CA THR A 735 35.65 57.97 -7.43
C THR A 735 36.80 57.62 -6.47
N PRO A 736 37.84 58.47 -6.35
CA PRO A 736 38.97 58.23 -5.45
C PRO A 736 38.52 58.28 -3.99
N LYS A 737 39.17 57.52 -3.10
CA LYS A 737 38.85 57.52 -1.65
C LYS A 737 39.95 58.12 -0.77
N ALA A 738 41.04 58.59 -1.36
CA ALA A 738 42.25 59.00 -0.65
C ALA A 738 42.06 60.27 0.19
N SER A 739 41.23 61.23 -0.25
CA SER A 739 40.89 62.45 0.51
C SER A 739 39.51 62.96 0.13
N ILE A 740 38.90 63.81 0.98
CA ILE A 740 37.59 64.41 0.70
C ILE A 740 37.64 65.37 -0.52
N PRO A 741 38.63 66.25 -0.68
CA PRO A 741 38.76 67.07 -1.89
C PRO A 741 38.88 66.23 -3.18
N LEU A 742 39.61 65.09 -3.13
CA LEU A 742 39.66 64.15 -4.24
C LEU A 742 38.32 63.48 -4.51
N GLN A 743 37.57 63.08 -3.48
CA GLN A 743 36.22 62.50 -3.67
C GLN A 743 35.28 63.46 -4.40
N ILE A 744 35.45 64.77 -4.20
CA ILE A 744 34.60 65.81 -4.80
C ILE A 744 35.01 66.09 -6.25
N GLY A 745 36.30 66.37 -6.49
CA GLY A 745 36.79 66.89 -7.78
C GLY A 745 37.74 65.98 -8.55
N GLY A 746 38.11 64.82 -8.00
CA GLY A 746 39.05 63.87 -8.61
C GLY A 746 38.37 62.67 -9.27
N LEU A 747 39.15 61.97 -10.06
CA LEU A 747 38.89 60.69 -10.72
C LEU A 747 40.12 59.80 -10.55
N GLU A 748 39.91 58.50 -10.43
CA GLU A 748 40.96 57.49 -10.26
C GLU A 748 40.83 56.43 -11.37
N ASP A 749 41.88 56.32 -12.18
CA ASP A 749 42.06 55.15 -13.04
C ASP A 749 42.93 54.16 -12.28
N ARG A 750 42.43 52.94 -12.03
CA ARG A 750 43.13 51.97 -11.20
C ARG A 750 43.02 50.54 -11.68
N ILE A 751 44.03 49.76 -11.29
CA ILE A 751 44.07 48.31 -11.38
C ILE A 751 44.24 47.78 -9.96
N ASP A 752 43.33 46.90 -9.54
CA ASP A 752 43.38 46.18 -8.27
C ASP A 752 43.63 44.68 -8.54
N LEU A 753 44.64 44.10 -7.90
CA LEU A 753 44.89 42.65 -7.87
C LEU A 753 44.68 42.16 -6.44
N GLY A 754 43.86 41.13 -6.25
CA GLY A 754 43.55 40.59 -4.93
C GLY A 754 43.57 39.07 -4.88
N GLY A 755 43.77 38.54 -3.67
CA GLY A 755 43.77 37.12 -3.39
C GLY A 755 43.25 36.84 -1.99
N ARG A 756 42.40 35.82 -1.85
CA ARG A 756 41.90 35.32 -0.57
C ARG A 756 42.27 33.85 -0.42
N TYR A 757 42.93 33.52 0.68
CA TYR A 757 43.39 32.19 1.02
C TYR A 757 42.83 31.73 2.37
N VAL A 758 42.11 30.61 2.36
CA VAL A 758 41.56 29.96 3.54
C VAL A 758 42.62 28.99 4.09
N LEU A 759 43.28 29.40 5.17
CA LEU A 759 44.35 28.64 5.83
C LEU A 759 43.78 27.42 6.58
N THR A 760 42.73 27.67 7.37
CA THR A 760 41.95 26.66 8.11
C THR A 760 40.46 26.98 8.00
N ALA A 761 39.58 26.16 8.56
CA ALA A 761 38.15 26.49 8.66
C ALA A 761 37.88 27.79 9.45
N ARG A 762 38.83 28.26 10.26
CA ARG A 762 38.70 29.47 11.11
C ARG A 762 39.55 30.64 10.64
N ASP A 763 40.61 30.39 9.87
CA ASP A 763 41.64 31.37 9.54
C ASP A 763 41.60 31.72 8.05
N THR A 764 41.50 33.00 7.73
CA THR A 764 41.53 33.51 6.35
C THR A 764 42.51 34.66 6.22
N LEU A 765 43.30 34.63 5.15
CA LEU A 765 44.20 35.70 4.74
C LEU A 765 43.68 36.32 3.44
N GLU A 766 43.56 37.64 3.36
CA GLU A 766 43.18 38.37 2.14
C GLU A 766 44.21 39.46 1.86
N GLY A 767 44.71 39.52 0.63
CA GLY A 767 45.67 40.53 0.18
C GLY A 767 45.15 41.28 -1.04
N ARG A 768 45.44 42.57 -1.13
CA ARG A 768 45.10 43.43 -2.27
C ARG A 768 46.24 44.39 -2.58
N LEU A 769 46.61 44.48 -3.85
CA LEU A 769 47.52 45.47 -4.41
C LEU A 769 46.73 46.40 -5.33
N ARG A 770 46.98 47.70 -5.25
CA ARG A 770 46.37 48.71 -6.11
C ARG A 770 47.44 49.57 -6.74
N LEU A 771 47.31 49.80 -8.04
CA LEU A 771 48.06 50.81 -8.77
C LEU A 771 47.05 51.77 -9.40
N GLY A 772 47.28 53.07 -9.31
CA GLY A 772 46.34 54.04 -9.85
C GLY A 772 46.93 55.39 -10.23
N ALA A 773 46.22 56.11 -11.07
CA ALA A 773 46.50 57.48 -11.48
C ALA A 773 45.31 58.38 -11.15
N TYR A 774 45.59 59.54 -10.56
CA TYR A 774 44.59 60.53 -10.21
C TYR A 774 44.51 61.63 -11.27
N ARG A 775 43.28 61.95 -11.69
CA ARG A 775 42.95 63.02 -12.62
C ARG A 775 41.88 63.92 -12.03
N ALA A 776 41.78 65.17 -12.50
CA ALA A 776 40.70 66.07 -12.13
C ALA A 776 39.46 65.84 -13.00
N GLN A 777 38.28 66.06 -12.44
CA GLN A 777 37.06 66.25 -13.22
C GLN A 777 37.24 67.50 -14.11
N GLY A 778 36.87 67.39 -15.39
CA GLY A 778 37.17 68.42 -16.38
C GLY A 778 38.60 68.37 -16.97
N GLY A 779 39.42 67.38 -16.58
CA GLY A 779 40.74 67.13 -17.18
C GLY A 779 41.92 67.68 -16.37
N GLY A 780 43.11 67.12 -16.60
CA GLY A 780 44.34 67.44 -15.86
C GLY A 780 44.76 66.34 -14.89
N ARG A 781 46.08 66.17 -14.71
CA ARG A 781 46.68 65.13 -13.85
C ARG A 781 46.87 65.67 -12.43
N LEU A 782 46.53 64.87 -11.42
CA LEU A 782 46.70 65.22 -10.01
C LEU A 782 47.84 64.43 -9.36
N GLY A 783 48.04 63.17 -9.75
CA GLY A 783 49.06 62.33 -9.14
C GLY A 783 48.97 60.86 -9.51
N SER A 784 49.67 60.01 -8.78
CA SER A 784 49.52 58.55 -8.84
C SER A 784 49.61 57.92 -7.45
N THR A 785 49.16 56.67 -7.34
CA THR A 785 49.24 55.87 -6.12
C THR A 785 49.67 54.45 -6.39
N SER A 786 50.43 53.88 -5.45
CA SER A 786 50.54 52.45 -5.26
C SER A 786 50.17 52.12 -3.82
N ALA A 787 49.30 51.14 -3.61
CA ALA A 787 48.79 50.80 -2.30
C ALA A 787 48.69 49.28 -2.12
N PHE A 788 48.79 48.83 -0.87
CA PHE A 788 48.55 47.45 -0.50
C PHE A 788 47.69 47.37 0.76
N ILE A 789 46.93 46.28 0.89
CA ILE A 789 46.17 45.91 2.07
C ILE A 789 46.34 44.40 2.28
N LEU A 790 46.60 44.00 3.52
CA LEU A 790 46.68 42.62 3.95
C LEU A 790 45.81 42.44 5.20
N ASP A 791 44.79 41.59 5.11
CA ASP A 791 43.84 41.32 6.16
C ASP A 791 43.99 39.86 6.64
N TYR A 792 44.19 39.68 7.94
CA TYR A 792 44.10 38.38 8.61
C TYR A 792 42.82 38.33 9.45
N THR A 793 42.00 37.29 9.29
CA THR A 793 40.77 37.09 10.05
C THR A 793 40.73 35.72 10.70
N HIS A 794 40.48 35.71 12.02
CA HIS A 794 40.26 34.51 12.82
C HIS A 794 38.80 34.44 13.30
N GLN A 795 38.12 33.30 13.06
CA GLN A 795 36.76 33.04 13.50
C GLN A 795 36.74 32.15 14.75
N PHE A 796 36.13 32.63 15.84
CA PHE A 796 36.07 31.88 17.09
C PHE A 796 35.05 30.73 17.08
N ARG A 797 34.01 30.83 16.25
CA ARG A 797 32.94 29.80 16.12
C ARG A 797 32.53 29.64 14.66
N LEU A 798 32.30 28.39 14.26
CA LEU A 798 31.75 28.02 12.94
C LEU A 798 30.21 28.07 12.89
N SER A 799 29.58 28.62 13.93
CA SER A 799 28.13 28.69 14.16
C SER A 799 27.56 30.04 13.65
N PRO A 800 26.24 30.21 13.43
CA PRO A 800 25.69 31.43 12.82
C PRO A 800 25.97 32.75 13.55
N ARG A 801 26.39 32.69 14.82
CA ARG A 801 26.94 33.84 15.57
C ARG A 801 28.44 33.91 15.31
N ASP A 802 28.79 34.78 14.38
CA ASP A 802 30.12 34.86 13.83
C ASP A 802 30.92 35.92 14.59
N TYR A 803 31.69 35.51 15.60
CA TYR A 803 32.63 36.38 16.30
C TYR A 803 34.00 36.27 15.63
N ARG A 804 34.56 37.42 15.25
CA ARG A 804 35.83 37.48 14.51
C ARG A 804 36.81 38.46 15.12
N LEU A 805 38.08 38.11 15.03
CA LEU A 805 39.22 39.01 15.18
C LEU A 805 39.77 39.31 13.78
N THR A 806 40.03 40.58 13.48
CA THR A 806 40.59 41.04 12.21
C THR A 806 41.79 41.93 12.47
N THR A 807 42.90 41.61 11.81
CA THR A 807 44.12 42.42 11.79
C THR A 807 44.38 42.87 10.36
N THR A 808 44.51 44.18 10.15
CA THR A 808 44.71 44.79 8.84
C THR A 808 46.06 45.50 8.82
N PHE A 809 46.88 45.22 7.82
CA PHE A 809 48.09 45.95 7.51
C PHE A 809 47.95 46.61 6.15
N SER A 810 48.13 47.92 6.07
CA SER A 810 47.89 48.67 4.85
C SER A 810 48.88 49.81 4.68
N GLY A 811 49.20 50.14 3.44
CA GLY A 811 50.06 51.26 3.12
C GLY A 811 49.71 51.85 1.75
N SER A 812 50.01 53.13 1.57
CA SER A 812 49.85 53.80 0.27
C SER A 812 50.99 54.77 0.06
N ASN A 813 51.59 54.70 -1.13
CA ASN A 813 52.54 55.67 -1.62
C ASN A 813 51.85 56.60 -2.62
N TYR A 814 52.01 57.91 -2.46
CA TYR A 814 51.40 58.92 -3.33
C TYR A 814 52.47 59.78 -3.99
N THR A 815 52.29 60.07 -5.28
CA THR A 815 53.08 61.07 -6.01
C THR A 815 52.17 62.18 -6.51
N ARG A 816 52.64 63.43 -6.48
CA ARG A 816 51.87 64.62 -6.80
C ARG A 816 52.27 65.18 -8.15
N ALA A 817 51.31 65.68 -8.92
CA ALA A 817 51.59 66.49 -10.11
C ALA A 817 52.05 67.91 -9.70
N ALA A 818 52.80 68.58 -10.59
CA ALA A 818 53.40 69.89 -10.29
C ALA A 818 52.38 71.04 -10.23
N GLN A 819 51.30 70.97 -11.02
CA GLN A 819 50.33 72.05 -11.16
C GLN A 819 48.93 71.58 -10.81
N LEU A 820 48.20 72.43 -10.09
CA LEU A 820 46.79 72.19 -9.76
C LEU A 820 45.91 72.62 -10.95
N PRO A 821 45.05 71.76 -11.50
CA PRO A 821 44.06 72.15 -12.51
C PRO A 821 43.13 73.26 -11.99
N ALA A 822 42.98 74.34 -12.78
CA ALA A 822 42.34 75.59 -12.34
C ALA A 822 40.91 75.40 -11.81
N GLN A 823 40.14 74.47 -12.39
CA GLN A 823 38.76 74.19 -11.96
C GLN A 823 38.64 73.63 -10.54
N LEU A 824 39.73 73.09 -9.98
CA LEU A 824 39.76 72.57 -8.61
C LEU A 824 40.17 73.63 -7.58
N ALA A 825 40.70 74.78 -8.00
CA ALA A 825 41.13 75.84 -7.09
C ALA A 825 40.00 76.31 -6.16
N ARG A 826 38.74 76.27 -6.62
CA ARG A 826 37.56 76.63 -5.81
C ARG A 826 37.34 75.75 -4.58
N LEU A 827 37.86 74.53 -4.59
CA LEU A 827 37.74 73.58 -3.48
C LEU A 827 38.80 73.80 -2.40
N VAL A 828 39.82 74.63 -2.68
CA VAL A 828 40.87 74.97 -1.72
C VAL A 828 40.38 76.13 -0.83
N PRO A 829 40.50 76.04 0.50
CA PRO A 829 40.21 77.14 1.42
C PRO A 829 41.01 78.40 1.09
N THR A 830 40.41 79.58 1.25
CA THR A 830 41.07 80.88 1.01
C THR A 830 42.28 81.13 1.91
N SER A 831 42.40 80.39 3.02
CA SER A 831 43.50 80.43 3.99
C SER A 831 44.72 79.59 3.59
N THR A 832 44.67 78.86 2.47
CA THR A 832 45.71 77.92 2.04
C THR A 832 46.11 78.13 0.58
N THR A 833 47.39 77.92 0.26
CA THR A 833 47.90 78.04 -1.12
C THR A 833 47.33 76.94 -2.01
N PRO A 834 46.67 77.25 -3.14
CA PRO A 834 46.15 76.23 -4.06
C PRO A 834 47.25 75.40 -4.71
N ASP A 835 47.47 74.20 -4.19
CA ASP A 835 48.41 73.22 -4.73
C ASP A 835 47.78 71.82 -4.84
N THR A 836 48.47 70.90 -5.51
CA THR A 836 48.03 69.50 -5.64
C THR A 836 48.15 68.73 -4.33
N GLY A 837 48.87 69.26 -3.34
CA GLY A 837 49.06 68.68 -2.02
C GLY A 837 47.84 68.74 -1.12
N PHE A 838 46.92 69.67 -1.37
CA PHE A 838 45.60 69.70 -0.75
C PHE A 838 44.72 68.49 -1.16
N PHE A 839 44.85 68.04 -2.41
CA PHE A 839 44.10 66.92 -2.94
C PHE A 839 44.79 65.59 -2.64
N ILE A 840 46.06 65.48 -3.00
CA ILE A 840 46.82 64.23 -2.91
C ILE A 840 47.48 64.14 -1.53
N PRO A 841 47.05 63.19 -0.67
CA PRO A 841 47.53 63.09 0.70
C PRO A 841 48.99 62.61 0.77
N ARG A 842 49.56 62.59 1.98
CA ARG A 842 50.89 62.04 2.22
C ARG A 842 50.86 60.51 2.22
N SER A 843 51.95 59.90 1.79
CA SER A 843 52.16 58.44 1.89
C SER A 843 52.07 58.00 3.35
N TYR A 844 51.47 56.84 3.61
CA TYR A 844 51.27 56.34 4.97
C TYR A 844 51.47 54.83 5.06
N LEU A 845 51.76 54.39 6.29
CA LEU A 845 51.67 53.01 6.73
C LEU A 845 50.71 52.92 7.91
N GLN A 846 49.86 51.90 7.92
CA GLN A 846 48.83 51.72 8.95
C GLN A 846 48.61 50.26 9.30
N THR A 847 48.55 50.00 10.61
CA THR A 847 48.14 48.70 11.16
C THR A 847 46.88 48.90 12.00
N CYS A 848 45.87 48.06 11.80
CA CYS A 848 44.68 48.03 12.63
C CYS A 848 44.48 46.64 13.23
N ILE A 849 43.97 46.60 14.45
CA ILE A 849 43.51 45.37 15.09
C ILE A 849 42.12 45.62 15.68
N GLY A 850 41.21 44.69 15.44
CA GLY A 850 39.82 44.85 15.84
C GLY A 850 39.06 43.54 15.82
N GLY A 851 37.80 43.61 16.23
CA GLY A 851 36.92 42.45 16.23
C GLY A 851 35.47 42.87 16.09
N GLY A 852 34.65 41.90 15.73
CA GLY A 852 33.25 42.15 15.48
C GLY A 852 32.41 40.90 15.43
N PHE A 853 31.10 41.13 15.28
CA PHE A 853 30.14 40.08 15.04
C PHE A 853 29.10 40.48 14.01
N ASN A 854 28.64 39.48 13.25
CA ASN A 854 27.48 39.61 12.36
C ASN A 854 27.58 40.68 11.25
N ASN A 855 28.77 41.21 10.94
CA ASN A 855 28.98 42.30 9.98
C ASN A 855 28.32 42.08 8.60
N ARG A 856 28.15 40.83 8.19
CA ARG A 856 27.45 40.46 6.94
C ARG A 856 26.02 41.00 6.86
N PHE A 857 25.32 41.12 8.00
CA PHE A 857 23.92 41.59 8.01
C PHE A 857 23.79 43.08 7.76
N GLN A 858 24.88 43.81 7.52
CA GLN A 858 24.81 45.14 6.93
C GLN A 858 24.25 45.09 5.49
N THR A 859 24.41 43.96 4.78
CA THR A 859 23.98 43.78 3.39
C THR A 859 23.17 42.52 3.13
N ASP A 860 23.43 41.47 3.90
CA ASP A 860 22.84 40.15 3.72
C ASP A 860 21.49 40.07 4.42
N TYR A 861 20.51 39.48 3.74
CA TYR A 861 19.18 39.25 4.30
C TYR A 861 19.25 38.52 5.66
N THR A 862 18.41 38.97 6.59
CA THR A 862 18.16 38.26 7.85
C THR A 862 16.65 38.21 8.08
N PRO A 863 16.08 37.05 8.44
CA PRO A 863 14.66 36.92 8.72
C PRO A 863 14.28 37.31 10.16
N ARG A 864 15.24 37.79 10.95
CA ARG A 864 15.08 38.16 12.36
C ARG A 864 15.92 39.41 12.63
N LEU A 865 15.58 40.12 13.70
CA LEU A 865 16.42 41.21 14.22
C LEU A 865 17.83 40.69 14.55
N ARG A 866 18.84 41.35 13.96
CA ARG A 866 20.26 41.07 14.17
C ARG A 866 21.00 42.36 14.44
N ALA A 867 21.65 42.44 15.59
CA ALA A 867 22.70 43.42 15.80
C ALA A 867 24.00 42.97 15.12
N PHE A 868 24.76 43.94 14.63
CA PHE A 868 26.12 43.76 14.14
C PHE A 868 27.03 44.87 14.64
N PHE A 869 28.30 44.53 14.81
CA PHE A 869 29.31 45.45 15.30
C PHE A 869 30.68 45.05 14.78
N ASN A 870 31.48 46.02 14.36
CA ASN A 870 32.90 45.86 14.05
C ASN A 870 33.66 47.05 14.62
N GLY A 871 34.65 46.82 15.47
CA GLY A 871 35.44 47.90 16.07
C GLY A 871 36.91 47.54 16.08
N GLY A 872 37.78 48.52 15.83
CA GLY A 872 39.23 48.32 15.89
C GLY A 872 40.00 49.60 16.15
N MET A 873 41.18 49.43 16.73
CA MET A 873 42.17 50.49 16.92
C MET A 873 43.21 50.41 15.81
N CYS A 874 43.70 51.57 15.38
CA CYS A 874 44.68 51.68 14.31
C CYS A 874 45.87 52.55 14.76
N ALA A 875 47.05 52.24 14.26
CA ALA A 875 48.23 53.08 14.36
C ALA A 875 48.63 53.54 12.95
N ASN A 876 48.66 54.86 12.73
CA ASN A 876 48.96 55.48 11.45
C ASN A 876 50.27 56.28 11.52
N SER A 877 51.16 56.12 10.54
CA SER A 877 52.47 56.77 10.52
C SER A 877 52.42 58.31 10.47
N ASN A 878 51.33 58.90 9.96
CA ASN A 878 51.20 60.35 9.80
C ASN A 878 50.38 61.00 10.91
N PHE A 879 49.36 60.30 11.42
CA PHE A 879 48.36 60.87 12.33
C PHE A 879 48.33 60.21 13.72
N GLY A 880 49.16 59.19 13.96
CA GLY A 880 49.24 58.48 15.23
C GLY A 880 48.07 57.52 15.45
N PRO A 881 47.63 57.31 16.71
CA PRO A 881 46.55 56.38 17.02
C PRO A 881 45.19 56.87 16.47
N GLY A 882 44.39 55.91 16.02
CA GLY A 882 43.07 56.10 15.46
C GLY A 882 42.15 54.93 15.78
N TYR A 883 40.90 55.03 15.35
CA TYR A 883 39.93 53.95 15.52
C TYR A 883 38.95 53.90 14.35
N GLN A 884 38.35 52.74 14.17
CA GLN A 884 37.22 52.53 13.27
C GLN A 884 36.14 51.72 14.00
N ALA A 885 34.88 52.12 13.85
CA ALA A 885 33.75 51.41 14.42
C ALA A 885 32.55 51.44 13.46
N VAL A 886 31.90 50.30 13.29
CA VAL A 886 30.64 50.14 12.55
C VAL A 886 29.68 49.40 13.46
N ALA A 887 28.53 49.99 13.75
CA ALA A 887 27.49 49.38 14.59
C ALA A 887 26.13 49.53 13.95
N GLY A 888 25.24 48.56 14.10
CA GLY A 888 23.91 48.65 13.52
C GLY A 888 22.97 47.50 13.85
N LEU A 889 21.75 47.64 13.33
CA LEU A 889 20.67 46.66 13.43
C LEU A 889 20.18 46.32 12.01
N ALA A 890 19.83 45.06 11.80
CA ALA A 890 19.22 44.57 10.57
C ALA A 890 18.01 43.69 10.84
N PHE A 891 16.92 43.90 10.13
CA PHE A 891 15.66 43.17 10.30
C PHE A 891 14.78 43.28 9.03
N PRO A 892 13.86 42.32 8.81
CA PRO A 892 12.79 42.48 7.82
C PRO A 892 11.67 43.37 8.40
N LEU A 893 10.98 44.15 7.57
CA LEU A 893 9.76 44.87 7.97
C LEU A 893 8.53 44.00 7.72
N ASP A 894 8.36 43.55 6.48
CA ASP A 894 7.29 42.62 6.09
C ASP A 894 7.71 41.76 4.89
N GLY A 895 7.69 40.44 5.08
CA GLY A 895 8.02 39.47 4.04
C GLY A 895 9.52 39.35 3.71
N PRO A 896 9.90 39.19 2.42
CA PRO A 896 11.27 38.98 1.98
C PRO A 896 12.01 40.31 1.77
N ASP A 897 12.14 41.10 2.82
CA ASP A 897 12.82 42.39 2.78
C ASP A 897 13.96 42.47 3.80
N HIS A 898 14.78 43.51 3.65
CA HIS A 898 15.96 43.73 4.47
C HIS A 898 16.17 45.21 4.71
N LEU A 899 15.90 45.65 5.93
CA LEU A 899 16.27 46.97 6.43
C LEU A 899 17.53 46.84 7.29
N ALA A 900 18.54 47.65 7.01
CA ALA A 900 19.73 47.80 7.84
C ALA A 900 19.96 49.27 8.17
N ILE A 901 20.18 49.55 9.46
CA ILE A 901 20.49 50.88 9.99
C ILE A 901 21.89 50.77 10.60
N SER A 902 22.83 51.61 10.15
CA SER A 902 24.22 51.57 10.62
C SER A 902 24.81 52.94 10.85
N LEU A 903 25.68 53.01 11.87
CA LEU A 903 26.55 54.12 12.17
C LEU A 903 28.00 53.68 11.96
N GLN A 904 28.74 54.46 11.19
CA GLN A 904 30.17 54.28 10.93
C GLN A 904 30.93 55.48 11.49
N LEU A 905 31.92 55.20 12.32
CA LEU A 905 32.79 56.19 12.95
C LEU A 905 34.23 55.82 12.62
N GLY A 906 35.05 56.82 12.30
CA GLY A 906 36.46 56.60 12.06
C GLY A 906 37.27 57.85 12.32
N THR A 907 38.46 57.72 12.90
CA THR A 907 39.39 58.84 13.10
C THR A 907 40.81 58.37 12.80
N ASN A 908 41.61 59.22 12.15
CA ASN A 908 43.01 58.95 11.79
C ASN A 908 43.19 57.66 10.97
N LEU A 909 42.32 57.46 9.98
CA LEU A 909 42.31 56.28 9.11
C LEU A 909 42.83 56.62 7.72
N GLY A 910 43.65 55.73 7.19
CA GLY A 910 44.22 55.82 5.86
C GLY A 910 45.02 57.10 5.66
N ALA A 911 44.67 57.84 4.61
CA ALA A 911 45.35 59.09 4.27
C ALA A 911 44.69 60.33 4.90
N THR A 912 43.66 60.15 5.74
CA THR A 912 42.88 61.22 6.35
C THR A 912 43.05 61.28 7.88
N GLY A 913 43.53 62.41 8.39
CA GLY A 913 43.75 62.68 9.83
C GLY A 913 42.51 63.22 10.55
N SER A 914 41.31 62.81 10.13
CA SER A 914 40.07 63.49 10.52
C SER A 914 39.02 62.53 11.01
N THR A 915 38.10 63.02 11.83
CA THR A 915 36.91 62.28 12.22
C THR A 915 35.92 62.21 11.07
N THR A 916 35.49 60.99 10.77
CA THR A 916 34.46 60.66 9.79
C THR A 916 33.27 60.07 10.55
N ARG A 917 32.07 60.56 10.24
CA ARG A 917 30.81 60.05 10.79
C ARG A 917 29.87 59.79 9.63
N THR A 918 29.42 58.55 9.49
CA THR A 918 28.46 58.19 8.43
C THR A 918 27.29 57.41 9.03
N PHE A 919 26.08 57.92 8.83
CA PHE A 919 24.83 57.24 9.16
C PHE A 919 24.18 56.73 7.88
N ILE A 920 23.80 55.44 7.85
CA ILE A 920 23.25 54.78 6.67
C ILE A 920 21.98 54.04 7.08
N ILE A 921 20.90 54.30 6.35
CA ILE A 921 19.70 53.45 6.34
C ILE A 921 19.61 52.85 4.95
N SER A 922 19.55 51.53 4.85
CA SER A 922 19.42 50.81 3.58
C SER A 922 18.26 49.83 3.65
N TYR A 923 17.34 49.95 2.69
CA TYR A 923 16.22 49.05 2.49
C TYR A 923 16.38 48.30 1.19
N ARG A 924 16.06 46.99 1.19
CA ARG A 924 16.02 46.16 0.00
C ARG A 924 14.85 45.19 0.06
N TYR A 925 14.06 45.14 -0.99
CA TYR A 925 12.96 44.21 -1.19
C TYR A 925 13.37 43.17 -2.25
N TYR A 926 13.21 41.88 -1.93
CA TYR A 926 13.52 40.77 -2.84
C TYR A 926 12.23 40.21 -3.44
N PHE A 927 12.22 39.96 -4.75
CA PHE A 927 11.08 39.39 -5.44
C PHE A 927 11.52 38.49 -6.60
N THR A 928 10.57 37.73 -7.12
CA THR A 928 10.72 36.99 -8.37
C THR A 928 9.69 37.58 -9.32
N PRO A 929 10.05 38.00 -10.54
CA PRO A 929 9.07 38.47 -11.51
C PRO A 929 8.06 37.36 -11.76
N VAL A 930 6.78 37.72 -11.77
CA VAL A 930 5.70 36.82 -12.17
C VAL A 930 5.84 36.65 -13.67
N ASN A 931 6.45 35.54 -14.10
CA ASN A 931 6.44 35.10 -15.49
C ASN A 931 5.40 33.99 -15.64
#